data_AF-A0A3P3ZA29-F1
#
_entry.id   AF-A0A3P3ZA29-F1
#
_cell.length_a   1.000
_cell.length_b   1.000
_cell.length_c   1.000
_cell.angle_alpha   90.00
_cell.angle_beta   90.00
_cell.angle_gamma   90.00
#
_symmetry.space_group_name_H-M   'P 1'
#
loop_
_entity.id
_entity.type
_entity.pdbx_description
1 polymer ?
#
loop_
_entity_poly.entity_id
_entity_poly.type
_entity_poly.pdbx_seq_one_letter_code
_entity_poly.pdbx_strand_id
1 'polypeptide(L)'
;MAMTQAIPHDCRSHVDALPDPIAPHFELVTYPLADNLDAIEAVDCQGGVLAVLRRSGQLELRDAEEDRVLLRTLVRNPHKVFVHPQGTYVVATASDGEVTVQNTFDARLCAIAQLQVTDLLGAFVEGSQEVVVGECVGWLPQDDYGAAPEENADEFGTRVDSASPMKGSSTRGATKWSCLMGVNKGSAIFALHIGVSSSNPNRLTMRTVLAWSLPSPASAVFPLRSIEFAAMGESGCVLLLSTATNLHEACSSSIATPASLFHALDSGIVKLRTQAVPLYAGSASAPEANGRVLLYRGSCATTPQSYVWNSAAGIVHGLFNRDVAADMVDENEKVLFRTLPGPETSTSSMNEEGACVNEQSFSLAKVAESHDAVGLALDRATLPPSTAPIAVVPTAFHMIVLYPRRFLVLHQPPGASWRSPADSGGVVERFAPPLPAEVAQRIRFDPFQASSPPSELCGIIHDAEARRFFLFSRTHLWELLIEDEARQQWRFFLERGRDAQASLVMRKRYMDAACRLAFYSDTQRNLCLLHSGQFFLDCGATRHAIAQFAKCDWFEDIYALLTTYRNTNVRTTFVEARFQFLLSHLASLDDWAPQLTSIFVILVLAKLDQVARCAAAPAAEAEFNKFLLSTVEQCGGFLKEKAVYELVVRLLEEQGRRESALMFAKAMQHTSYVVAYHIAQQQFDEAVTVLGTCHGSVARLQPWYEFTSVLIQHRPVALVTALLRVLAKEARVGRVLPLQVERLMTSFARYDVSMNEVADNTEHQVVVLLDQCIHRYDCFSSAVHNYYVCLLAQTHDVVRLDDFIRTSLFFDTGYALRICLEHGCTTAAVALYKHMHLYRDAVTTALYAPRERRHSSGSAEEDSYVLSELVAAEDTLRGLVGKVGKDELRHLWMLTAEQALASHNVAAALAVVQESGGVLRTEDVLRKIDDVNLVDDFRGAICEYFDAYAEQKRQLSRTQDEVYQTAEEVKKDLQQARDQFGYITASQRCPLCHCTLLQSRTPYFVYPNCGHVVHEACAVSRLESMGGLAAFLADEGIAPHVLNGVSNTRQIAQQDCVLCGEALVVEVGIPLCTRDASWDV
;
A
#
# COMPACT_ATOMS: atom_id res chain seq x y z
N MET A 1 -5.79 25.58 45.81
CA MET A 1 -5.18 26.79 45.22
C MET A 1 -5.86 27.03 43.89
N ALA A 2 -6.52 28.18 43.75
CA ALA A 2 -7.49 28.46 42.70
C ALA A 2 -6.84 28.55 41.30
N MET A 3 -7.23 27.65 40.41
CA MET A 3 -7.02 27.81 38.97
C MET A 3 -7.97 28.89 38.48
N THR A 4 -7.42 30.03 38.08
CA THR A 4 -8.16 31.07 37.35
C THR A 4 -8.69 30.48 36.05
N GLN A 5 -10.02 30.39 35.96
CA GLN A 5 -10.77 29.98 34.78
C GLN A 5 -10.32 30.82 33.58
N ALA A 6 -9.71 30.17 32.58
CA ALA A 6 -9.59 30.74 31.26
C ALA A 6 -11.01 30.98 30.72
N ILE A 7 -11.25 32.18 30.20
CA ILE A 7 -12.51 32.57 29.57
C ILE A 7 -12.85 31.51 28.51
N PRO A 8 -14.04 30.88 28.53
CA PRO A 8 -14.39 29.90 27.53
C PRO A 8 -14.48 30.62 26.18
N HIS A 9 -13.61 30.25 25.24
CA HIS A 9 -13.80 30.59 23.83
C HIS A 9 -15.21 30.10 23.44
N ASP A 10 -16.03 30.99 22.88
CA ASP A 10 -17.46 30.77 22.66
C ASP A 10 -17.70 29.83 21.44
N CYS A 11 -17.31 28.56 21.63
CA CYS A 11 -17.36 27.50 20.61
C CYS A 11 -18.75 26.86 20.46
N ARG A 12 -19.80 27.39 21.11
CA ARG A 12 -21.19 26.99 20.81
C ARG A 12 -21.53 27.25 19.34
N SER A 13 -21.01 28.35 18.80
CA SER A 13 -21.15 28.73 17.40
C SER A 13 -20.64 27.68 16.41
N HIS A 14 -19.61 26.88 16.75
CA HIS A 14 -19.04 25.90 15.83
C HIS A 14 -19.83 24.59 15.74
N VAL A 15 -20.53 24.17 16.80
CA VAL A 15 -21.37 22.96 16.80
C VAL A 15 -22.64 23.21 15.99
N ASP A 16 -23.27 24.38 16.17
CA ASP A 16 -24.50 24.76 15.49
C ASP A 16 -24.27 25.13 14.00
N ALA A 17 -23.07 25.59 13.65
CA ALA A 17 -22.72 26.02 12.29
C ALA A 17 -22.28 24.88 11.35
N LEU A 18 -22.12 23.65 11.83
CA LEU A 18 -21.76 22.52 10.97
C LEU A 18 -23.02 22.00 10.23
N PRO A 19 -23.10 22.11 8.89
CA PRO A 19 -24.19 21.50 8.14
C PRO A 19 -24.03 19.97 8.14
N ASP A 20 -24.93 19.25 8.81
CA ASP A 20 -25.12 17.81 8.58
C ASP A 20 -26.36 17.63 7.70
N PRO A 21 -26.20 17.36 6.39
CA PRO A 21 -27.31 17.46 5.45
C PRO A 21 -28.33 16.34 5.57
N ILE A 22 -28.05 15.25 6.31
CA ILE A 22 -28.96 14.09 6.35
C ILE A 22 -29.30 13.73 7.80
N ALA A 23 -30.61 13.82 8.05
CA ALA A 23 -31.28 13.45 9.27
C ALA A 23 -31.66 11.95 9.22
N PRO A 24 -31.85 11.30 10.38
CA PRO A 24 -32.35 9.93 10.41
C PRO A 24 -33.68 9.84 9.66
N HIS A 25 -33.78 8.86 8.76
CA HIS A 25 -34.99 8.63 7.98
C HIS A 25 -35.80 7.50 8.62
N PHE A 26 -37.11 7.72 8.72
CA PHE A 26 -38.06 6.78 9.30
C PHE A 26 -39.17 6.55 8.30
N GLU A 27 -39.43 5.28 8.00
CA GLU A 27 -40.52 4.87 7.12
C GLU A 27 -41.31 3.74 7.77
N LEU A 28 -42.64 3.76 7.62
CA LEU A 28 -43.53 2.71 8.08
C LEU A 28 -44.10 1.98 6.86
N VAL A 29 -43.67 0.74 6.64
CA VAL A 29 -44.07 -0.07 5.49
C VAL A 29 -45.04 -1.15 5.95
N THR A 30 -46.11 -1.37 5.19
CA THR A 30 -47.06 -2.45 5.49
C THR A 30 -46.42 -3.80 5.16
N TYR A 31 -46.36 -4.70 6.14
CA TYR A 31 -45.85 -6.05 5.96
C TYR A 31 -46.92 -6.92 5.28
N PRO A 32 -46.61 -7.63 4.18
CA PRO A 32 -47.59 -8.38 3.40
C PRO A 32 -48.03 -9.66 4.11
N LEU A 33 -49.00 -9.54 5.02
CA LEU A 33 -49.76 -10.71 5.49
C LEU A 33 -50.87 -11.01 4.48
N ALA A 34 -50.98 -12.26 4.04
CA ALA A 34 -52.11 -12.69 3.22
C ALA A 34 -53.43 -12.33 3.93
N ASP A 35 -54.39 -11.77 3.18
CA ASP A 35 -55.71 -11.33 3.65
C ASP A 35 -56.54 -12.50 4.20
N ASN A 36 -56.22 -12.93 5.41
CA ASN A 36 -57.03 -13.84 6.19
C ASN A 36 -57.95 -12.99 7.08
N LEU A 37 -59.26 -13.23 7.01
CA LEU A 37 -60.29 -12.56 7.83
C LEU A 37 -60.14 -12.78 9.35
N ASP A 38 -59.15 -13.54 9.79
CA ASP A 38 -58.92 -13.91 11.17
C ASP A 38 -57.94 -12.94 11.86
N ALA A 39 -58.37 -12.43 13.00
CA ALA A 39 -57.65 -11.39 13.73
C ALA A 39 -56.39 -11.92 14.42
N ILE A 40 -55.36 -11.08 14.45
CA ILE A 40 -54.11 -11.33 15.14
C ILE A 40 -54.35 -11.21 16.65
N GLU A 41 -53.95 -12.23 17.42
CA GLU A 41 -54.03 -12.23 18.89
C GLU A 41 -52.68 -11.86 19.51
N ALA A 42 -51.59 -12.49 19.07
CA ALA A 42 -50.24 -12.19 19.53
C ALA A 42 -49.22 -12.38 18.41
N VAL A 43 -48.16 -11.58 18.43
CA VAL A 43 -47.04 -11.67 17.49
C VAL A 43 -45.75 -11.47 18.27
N ASP A 44 -44.72 -12.25 17.94
CA ASP A 44 -43.37 -12.04 18.43
C ASP A 44 -42.36 -12.39 17.33
N CYS A 45 -41.17 -11.78 17.38
CA CYS A 45 -40.12 -11.95 16.38
C CYS A 45 -38.75 -11.86 17.03
N GLN A 46 -37.94 -12.90 16.87
CA GLN A 46 -36.54 -12.94 17.30
C GLN A 46 -35.73 -13.82 16.34
N GLY A 47 -34.46 -13.48 16.13
CA GLY A 47 -33.55 -14.30 15.31
C GLY A 47 -34.03 -14.48 13.86
N GLY A 48 -34.74 -13.49 13.31
CA GLY A 48 -35.29 -13.55 11.96
C GLY A 48 -36.54 -14.44 11.80
N VAL A 49 -37.11 -14.94 12.88
CA VAL A 49 -38.32 -15.78 12.86
C VAL A 49 -39.50 -15.00 13.43
N LEU A 50 -40.49 -14.75 12.58
CA LEU A 50 -41.74 -14.08 12.91
C LEU A 50 -42.83 -15.11 13.24
N ALA A 51 -43.32 -15.12 14.48
CA ALA A 51 -44.42 -15.96 14.93
C ALA A 51 -45.71 -15.16 15.02
N VAL A 52 -46.72 -15.53 14.22
CA VAL A 52 -48.03 -14.89 14.18
C VAL A 52 -49.08 -15.85 14.74
N LEU A 53 -49.62 -15.54 15.92
CA LEU A 53 -50.70 -16.30 16.55
C LEU A 53 -52.05 -15.60 16.33
N ARG A 54 -52.97 -16.29 15.67
CA ARG A 54 -54.31 -15.77 15.37
C ARG A 54 -55.35 -16.24 16.37
N ARG A 55 -56.48 -15.53 16.45
CA ARG A 55 -57.60 -15.85 17.35
C ARG A 55 -58.24 -17.21 17.08
N SER A 56 -58.21 -17.70 15.84
CA SER A 56 -58.65 -19.07 15.54
C SER A 56 -57.77 -20.18 16.14
N GLY A 57 -56.62 -19.82 16.72
CA GLY A 57 -55.62 -20.76 17.23
C GLY A 57 -54.56 -21.14 16.20
N GLN A 58 -54.60 -20.61 14.98
CA GLN A 58 -53.55 -20.84 13.99
C GLN A 58 -52.28 -20.06 14.35
N LEU A 59 -51.19 -20.79 14.56
CA LEU A 59 -49.84 -20.28 14.72
C LEU A 59 -49.07 -20.44 13.40
N GLU A 60 -48.69 -19.32 12.79
CA GLU A 60 -47.88 -19.28 11.57
C GLU A 60 -46.47 -18.79 11.91
N LEU A 61 -45.46 -19.63 11.67
CA LEU A 61 -44.05 -19.27 11.78
C LEU A 61 -43.53 -18.90 10.39
N ARG A 62 -42.91 -17.74 10.27
CA ARG A 62 -42.41 -17.19 9.01
C ARG A 62 -40.95 -16.76 9.18
N ASP A 63 -40.22 -16.86 8.09
CA ASP A 63 -38.94 -16.18 7.91
C ASP A 63 -39.24 -14.69 7.70
N ALA A 64 -38.71 -13.83 8.58
CA ALA A 64 -38.99 -12.39 8.55
C ALA A 64 -38.33 -11.68 7.36
N GLU A 65 -37.29 -12.26 6.76
CA GLU A 65 -36.58 -11.65 5.63
C GLU A 65 -37.17 -12.09 4.29
N GLU A 66 -37.36 -13.40 4.11
CA GLU A 66 -37.86 -13.97 2.86
C GLU A 66 -39.40 -13.99 2.78
N ASP A 67 -40.09 -13.62 3.86
CA ASP A 67 -41.54 -13.78 4.08
C ASP A 67 -42.05 -15.21 3.76
N ARG A 68 -41.18 -16.20 3.97
CA ARG A 68 -41.51 -17.60 3.71
C ARG A 68 -42.14 -18.23 4.95
N VAL A 69 -43.31 -18.86 4.78
CA VAL A 69 -43.91 -19.68 5.84
C VAL A 69 -43.01 -20.89 6.12
N LEU A 70 -42.48 -20.98 7.33
CA LEU A 70 -41.65 -22.08 7.82
C LEU A 70 -42.52 -23.22 8.35
N LEU A 71 -43.52 -22.88 9.17
CA LEU A 71 -44.37 -23.87 9.84
C LEU A 71 -45.77 -23.31 10.13
N ARG A 72 -46.79 -24.18 10.13
CA ARG A 72 -48.14 -23.87 10.59
C ARG A 72 -48.60 -24.91 11.60
N THR A 73 -49.05 -24.46 12.77
CA THR A 73 -49.58 -25.31 13.83
C THR A 73 -50.83 -24.73 14.49
N LEU A 74 -51.51 -25.55 15.29
CA LEU A 74 -52.74 -25.18 15.97
C LEU A 74 -52.50 -25.17 17.49
N VAL A 75 -52.74 -24.03 18.11
CA VAL A 75 -52.74 -23.82 19.56
C VAL A 75 -54.19 -23.66 19.99
N ARG A 76 -54.64 -24.49 20.93
CA ARG A 76 -56.00 -24.38 21.48
C ARG A 76 -56.05 -23.18 22.42
N ASN A 77 -57.16 -22.43 22.39
CA ASN A 77 -57.38 -21.28 23.28
C ASN A 77 -56.19 -20.29 23.31
N PRO A 78 -55.77 -19.73 22.17
CA PRO A 78 -54.53 -18.95 22.05
C PRO A 78 -54.53 -17.73 22.99
N HIS A 79 -53.43 -17.53 23.73
CA HIS A 79 -53.22 -16.34 24.57
C HIS A 79 -52.02 -15.51 24.11
N LYS A 80 -50.80 -16.08 24.15
CA LYS A 80 -49.55 -15.39 23.76
C LYS A 80 -48.56 -16.32 23.09
N VAL A 81 -47.63 -15.72 22.35
CA VAL A 81 -46.51 -16.42 21.70
C VAL A 81 -45.21 -15.68 22.00
N PHE A 82 -44.13 -16.45 22.19
CA PHE A 82 -42.79 -15.97 22.46
C PHE A 82 -41.78 -16.74 21.61
N VAL A 83 -40.89 -16.04 20.93
CA VAL A 83 -39.83 -16.64 20.10
C VAL A 83 -38.53 -16.63 20.88
N HIS A 84 -37.82 -17.77 20.88
CA HIS A 84 -36.50 -17.86 21.49
C HIS A 84 -35.53 -16.86 20.83
N PRO A 85 -34.59 -16.22 21.54
CA PRO A 85 -33.75 -15.17 20.96
C PRO A 85 -32.96 -15.58 19.71
N GLN A 86 -32.62 -16.86 19.58
CA GLN A 86 -31.94 -17.44 18.40
C GLN A 86 -32.91 -17.89 17.27
N GLY A 87 -34.22 -17.69 17.42
CA GLY A 87 -35.24 -18.13 16.47
C GLY A 87 -35.47 -19.65 16.39
N THR A 88 -34.83 -20.45 17.24
CA THR A 88 -34.83 -21.94 17.14
C THR A 88 -36.08 -22.61 17.69
N TYR A 89 -36.69 -22.02 18.72
CA TYR A 89 -37.88 -22.55 19.39
C TYR A 89 -38.92 -21.45 19.59
N VAL A 90 -40.18 -21.85 19.65
CA VAL A 90 -41.32 -20.98 19.91
C VAL A 90 -42.12 -21.55 21.07
N VAL A 91 -42.48 -20.68 22.01
CA VAL A 91 -43.30 -21.00 23.19
C VAL A 91 -44.65 -20.31 23.02
N ALA A 92 -45.73 -21.07 22.97
CA ALA A 92 -47.09 -20.53 22.92
C ALA A 92 -47.86 -20.94 24.17
N THR A 93 -48.55 -19.97 24.77
CA THR A 93 -49.36 -20.13 25.97
C THR A 93 -50.84 -20.05 25.62
N ALA A 94 -51.64 -20.88 26.25
CA ALA A 94 -53.09 -20.91 26.09
C ALA A 94 -53.81 -20.36 27.31
N SER A 95 -55.02 -19.82 27.13
CA SER A 95 -55.81 -19.20 28.20
C SER A 95 -56.33 -20.21 29.24
N ASP A 96 -56.23 -21.50 28.96
CA ASP A 96 -56.51 -22.60 29.89
C ASP A 96 -55.28 -23.05 30.69
N GLY A 97 -54.14 -22.36 30.56
CA GLY A 97 -52.91 -22.63 31.32
C GLY A 97 -51.97 -23.66 30.68
N GLU A 98 -52.28 -24.13 29.47
CA GLU A 98 -51.40 -25.02 28.70
C GLU A 98 -50.23 -24.21 28.09
N VAL A 99 -49.00 -24.72 28.21
CA VAL A 99 -47.80 -24.18 27.59
C VAL A 99 -47.29 -25.17 26.57
N THR A 100 -47.10 -24.71 25.34
CA THR A 100 -46.61 -25.50 24.22
C THR A 100 -45.27 -24.96 23.75
N VAL A 101 -44.30 -25.84 23.53
CA VAL A 101 -42.98 -25.50 23.00
C VAL A 101 -42.78 -26.28 21.72
N GLN A 102 -42.37 -25.59 20.66
CA GLN A 102 -42.20 -26.17 19.34
C GLN A 102 -40.89 -25.70 18.70
N ASN A 103 -40.22 -26.59 17.96
CA ASN A 103 -39.10 -26.19 17.11
C ASN A 103 -39.61 -25.46 15.86
N THR A 104 -38.93 -24.39 15.46
CA THR A 104 -39.33 -23.55 14.33
C THR A 104 -39.35 -24.29 12.99
N PHE A 105 -38.43 -25.24 12.78
CA PHE A 105 -38.23 -25.92 11.50
C PHE A 105 -38.83 -27.33 11.46
N ASP A 106 -39.09 -27.95 12.61
CA ASP A 106 -39.68 -29.30 12.69
C ASP A 106 -40.91 -29.34 13.59
N ALA A 107 -42.08 -29.46 12.97
CA ALA A 107 -43.37 -29.58 13.65
C ALA A 107 -43.41 -30.73 14.66
N ARG A 108 -42.66 -31.82 14.41
CA ARG A 108 -42.69 -33.05 15.21
C ARG A 108 -42.01 -32.87 16.56
N LEU A 109 -41.06 -31.94 16.64
CA LEU A 109 -40.39 -31.55 17.87
C LEU A 109 -41.27 -30.56 18.65
N CYS A 110 -42.24 -31.10 19.38
CA CYS A 110 -43.09 -30.33 20.29
C CYS A 110 -43.15 -30.96 21.69
N ALA A 111 -43.37 -30.10 22.70
CA ALA A 111 -43.64 -30.47 24.08
C ALA A 111 -44.82 -29.64 24.60
N ILE A 112 -45.60 -30.23 25.50
CA ILE A 112 -46.78 -29.62 26.11
C ILE A 112 -46.70 -29.87 27.62
N ALA A 113 -46.95 -28.85 28.43
CA ALA A 113 -47.11 -28.98 29.88
C ALA A 113 -48.17 -28.01 30.41
N GLN A 114 -48.80 -28.38 31.53
CA GLN A 114 -49.78 -27.56 32.22
C GLN A 114 -49.11 -26.80 33.37
N LEU A 115 -49.33 -25.49 33.48
CA LEU A 115 -48.92 -24.74 34.67
C LEU A 115 -49.87 -25.07 35.82
N GLN A 116 -49.34 -25.63 36.90
CA GLN A 116 -50.10 -25.94 38.13
C GLN A 116 -49.43 -25.22 39.31
N VAL A 117 -50.20 -24.41 40.04
CA VAL A 117 -49.76 -23.83 41.30
C VAL A 117 -50.15 -24.78 42.43
N THR A 118 -49.15 -25.35 43.10
CA THR A 118 -49.35 -26.01 44.40
C THR A 118 -49.04 -25.00 45.49
N ASP A 119 -50.02 -24.69 46.34
CA ASP A 119 -49.77 -23.85 47.52
C ASP A 119 -48.66 -24.47 48.39
N LEU A 120 -47.85 -23.60 49.02
CA LEU A 120 -46.73 -23.93 49.92
C LEU A 120 -47.11 -24.81 51.14
N LEU A 121 -48.36 -25.21 51.29
CA LEU A 121 -48.88 -26.06 52.37
C LEU A 121 -49.43 -27.43 51.92
N GLY A 122 -49.37 -27.78 50.63
CA GLY A 122 -49.69 -29.13 50.16
C GLY A 122 -51.12 -29.63 50.45
N ALA A 123 -52.06 -28.72 50.71
CA ALA A 123 -53.47 -29.06 50.95
C ALA A 123 -54.33 -28.68 49.74
N PHE A 124 -54.95 -29.68 49.10
CA PHE A 124 -56.00 -29.47 48.10
C PHE A 124 -57.21 -28.79 48.77
N VAL A 125 -57.55 -27.58 48.35
CA VAL A 125 -58.85 -26.97 48.64
C VAL A 125 -59.72 -27.12 47.39
N GLU A 126 -60.72 -28.00 47.48
CA GLU A 126 -61.79 -28.10 46.47
C GLU A 126 -62.64 -26.82 46.49
N GLY A 127 -62.61 -26.06 45.39
CA GLY A 127 -63.54 -24.95 45.16
C GLY A 127 -62.85 -23.76 44.50
N SER A 128 -62.93 -23.69 43.17
CA SER A 128 -62.30 -22.72 42.25
C SER A 128 -60.79 -22.89 42.07
N GLN A 129 -60.39 -23.79 41.15
CA GLN A 129 -59.07 -23.72 40.53
C GLN A 129 -58.99 -22.40 39.74
N GLU A 130 -58.30 -21.40 40.27
CA GLU A 130 -57.90 -20.27 39.45
C GLU A 130 -56.86 -20.75 38.43
N VAL A 131 -57.23 -20.70 37.14
CA VAL A 131 -56.32 -21.08 36.05
C VAL A 131 -55.21 -20.04 35.94
N VAL A 132 -53.97 -20.50 36.03
CA VAL A 132 -52.77 -19.68 35.94
C VAL A 132 -52.21 -19.78 34.52
N VAL A 133 -52.06 -18.63 33.87
CA VAL A 133 -51.65 -18.53 32.46
C VAL A 133 -50.29 -17.85 32.38
N GLY A 134 -49.41 -18.38 31.53
CA GLY A 134 -48.11 -17.76 31.24
C GLY A 134 -48.29 -16.40 30.57
N GLU A 135 -47.74 -15.35 31.17
CA GLU A 135 -47.98 -13.96 30.77
C GLU A 135 -46.75 -13.30 30.13
N CYS A 136 -45.55 -13.66 30.58
CA CYS A 136 -44.27 -13.22 30.03
C CYS A 136 -43.20 -14.30 30.16
N VAL A 137 -42.18 -14.23 29.29
CA VAL A 137 -41.02 -15.12 29.32
C VAL A 137 -39.74 -14.29 29.49
N GLY A 138 -38.88 -14.72 30.41
CA GLY A 138 -37.52 -14.22 30.58
C GLY A 138 -36.51 -15.22 30.04
N TRP A 139 -35.85 -14.87 28.95
CA TRP A 139 -34.83 -15.70 28.30
C TRP A 139 -33.49 -15.62 29.05
N LEU A 140 -32.78 -16.75 29.15
CA LEU A 140 -31.50 -16.84 29.85
C LEU A 140 -30.31 -16.69 28.87
N PRO A 141 -29.22 -15.99 29.24
CA PRO A 141 -28.10 -15.73 28.32
C PRO A 141 -27.28 -16.97 27.88
N GLN A 142 -27.27 -18.04 28.68
CA GLN A 142 -26.45 -19.25 28.45
C GLN A 142 -27.28 -20.54 28.43
N ASP A 143 -28.63 -20.44 28.36
CA ASP A 143 -29.57 -21.58 28.49
C ASP A 143 -29.46 -22.39 29.81
N ASP A 144 -28.47 -22.08 30.63
CA ASP A 144 -28.13 -22.72 31.90
C ASP A 144 -28.76 -21.98 33.09
N TYR A 145 -29.67 -22.67 33.78
CA TYR A 145 -30.30 -22.19 35.01
C TYR A 145 -29.39 -22.35 36.26
N GLY A 146 -28.42 -23.27 36.23
CA GLY A 146 -27.58 -23.71 37.36
C GLY A 146 -28.14 -24.96 38.08
N ALA A 147 -27.28 -25.89 38.51
CA ALA A 147 -27.62 -27.19 39.17
C ALA A 147 -28.00 -27.05 40.67
N ALA A 148 -28.86 -27.86 41.33
CA ALA A 148 -29.75 -29.01 40.99
C ALA A 148 -30.81 -29.24 42.12
N PRO A 149 -31.70 -30.27 42.08
CA PRO A 149 -31.28 -31.67 42.29
C PRO A 149 -31.75 -32.66 41.20
N GLU A 150 -30.82 -33.53 40.79
CA GLU A 150 -31.14 -34.91 40.47
C GLU A 150 -31.49 -35.60 41.80
N GLU A 151 -32.74 -36.00 41.95
CA GLU A 151 -33.05 -37.17 42.77
C GLU A 151 -33.19 -38.36 41.80
N ASN A 152 -32.25 -39.29 41.94
CA ASN A 152 -32.16 -40.61 41.31
C ASN A 152 -31.67 -40.64 39.85
N ALA A 153 -30.34 -40.74 39.70
CA ALA A 153 -29.76 -41.56 38.64
C ALA A 153 -28.49 -42.22 39.17
N ASP A 154 -28.49 -43.55 39.10
CA ASP A 154 -27.43 -44.45 39.53
C ASP A 154 -26.07 -44.12 38.88
N GLU A 155 -25.03 -44.49 39.64
CA GLU A 155 -23.63 -44.58 39.24
C GLU A 155 -23.45 -45.11 37.81
N PHE A 156 -22.70 -44.40 36.96
CA PHE A 156 -21.56 -44.94 36.22
C PHE A 156 -20.85 -43.82 35.46
N GLY A 157 -19.57 -43.60 35.76
CA GLY A 157 -18.76 -42.55 35.12
C GLY A 157 -18.32 -42.88 33.71
N THR A 158 -17.88 -41.87 32.95
CA THR A 158 -16.51 -41.79 32.37
C THR A 158 -16.30 -40.54 31.49
N ARG A 159 -15.15 -39.91 31.73
CA ARG A 159 -14.20 -39.23 30.82
C ARG A 159 -14.68 -38.07 29.92
N VAL A 160 -14.10 -36.91 30.26
CA VAL A 160 -13.87 -35.71 29.45
C VAL A 160 -13.00 -36.05 28.23
N ASP A 161 -13.34 -35.51 27.06
CA ASP A 161 -12.37 -35.13 26.04
C ASP A 161 -12.82 -33.84 25.31
N SER A 162 -11.85 -32.96 25.15
CA SER A 162 -11.92 -31.62 24.56
C SER A 162 -12.01 -31.64 23.04
N ALA A 163 -12.90 -30.83 22.45
CA ALA A 163 -12.81 -30.44 21.04
C ALA A 163 -13.33 -29.01 20.81
N SER A 164 -12.50 -28.19 20.14
CA SER A 164 -12.73 -26.82 19.70
C SER A 164 -13.78 -26.71 18.58
N PRO A 165 -14.56 -25.61 18.47
CA PRO A 165 -15.54 -25.48 17.39
C PRO A 165 -14.92 -24.81 16.16
N MET A 166 -14.86 -25.54 15.03
CA MET A 166 -14.77 -24.97 13.69
C MET A 166 -16.17 -24.74 13.13
N LYS A 167 -16.34 -23.61 12.44
CA LYS A 167 -17.56 -23.20 11.73
C LYS A 167 -17.90 -24.17 10.59
N GLY A 168 -19.19 -24.44 10.44
CA GLY A 168 -19.79 -24.92 9.19
C GLY A 168 -20.04 -26.43 9.14
N SER A 169 -21.10 -26.88 9.81
CA SER A 169 -21.90 -28.06 9.43
C SER A 169 -23.04 -28.22 10.42
N SER A 170 -24.23 -28.50 9.91
CA SER A 170 -25.37 -28.97 10.68
C SER A 170 -25.03 -30.26 11.43
N THR A 171 -24.63 -30.18 12.70
CA THR A 171 -24.44 -31.36 13.54
C THR A 171 -24.94 -31.12 14.96
N ARG A 172 -26.07 -31.79 15.25
CA ARG A 172 -26.48 -32.38 16.53
C ARG A 172 -25.43 -32.29 17.64
N GLY A 173 -25.67 -31.41 18.61
CA GLY A 173 -25.00 -31.36 19.92
C GLY A 173 -26.03 -30.89 20.94
N ALA A 174 -26.11 -31.58 22.07
CA ALA A 174 -27.18 -31.52 23.07
C ALA A 174 -27.55 -30.11 23.55
N THR A 175 -28.83 -29.77 23.64
CA THR A 175 -29.26 -28.50 24.25
C THR A 175 -30.48 -28.72 25.14
N LYS A 176 -30.22 -29.11 26.38
CA LYS A 176 -31.17 -28.79 27.46
C LYS A 176 -31.06 -27.27 27.65
N TRP A 177 -32.17 -26.56 27.64
CA TRP A 177 -32.22 -25.12 27.84
C TRP A 177 -33.37 -24.77 28.78
N SER A 178 -33.25 -23.61 29.44
CA SER A 178 -34.23 -23.17 30.43
C SER A 178 -34.67 -21.74 30.19
N CYS A 179 -35.94 -21.44 30.47
CA CYS A 179 -36.45 -20.07 30.50
C CYS A 179 -37.33 -19.85 31.73
N LEU A 180 -37.51 -18.59 32.12
CA LEU A 180 -38.37 -18.19 33.22
C LEU A 180 -39.72 -17.75 32.67
N MET A 181 -40.81 -18.15 33.28
CA MET A 181 -42.16 -17.75 32.90
C MET A 181 -42.87 -17.10 34.07
N GLY A 182 -43.29 -15.86 33.87
CA GLY A 182 -44.17 -15.13 34.78
C GLY A 182 -45.63 -15.42 34.45
N VAL A 183 -46.48 -15.31 35.46
CA VAL A 183 -47.90 -15.67 35.34
C VAL A 183 -48.83 -14.47 35.44
N ASN A 184 -50.05 -14.62 34.90
CA ASN A 184 -51.06 -13.56 34.85
C ASN A 184 -51.70 -13.26 36.22
N LYS A 185 -51.70 -14.22 37.13
CA LYS A 185 -52.26 -14.11 38.49
C LYS A 185 -51.25 -14.59 39.51
N GLY A 186 -50.99 -13.77 40.52
CA GLY A 186 -50.00 -14.06 41.58
C GLY A 186 -48.59 -13.61 41.24
N SER A 187 -47.66 -13.88 42.15
CA SER A 187 -46.26 -13.44 42.07
C SER A 187 -45.28 -14.58 41.74
N ALA A 188 -45.78 -15.70 41.23
CA ALA A 188 -44.99 -16.89 40.95
C ALA A 188 -44.18 -16.75 39.65
N ILE A 189 -42.96 -17.27 39.68
CA ILE A 189 -42.09 -17.43 38.51
C ILE A 189 -41.78 -18.91 38.36
N PHE A 190 -42.06 -19.47 37.18
CA PHE A 190 -41.77 -20.87 36.85
C PHE A 190 -40.49 -20.96 36.01
N ALA A 191 -39.60 -21.90 36.34
CA ALA A 191 -38.53 -22.33 35.44
C ALA A 191 -39.05 -23.46 34.54
N LEU A 192 -38.98 -23.24 33.23
CA LEU A 192 -39.28 -24.23 32.20
C LEU A 192 -37.97 -24.86 31.76
N HIS A 193 -37.73 -26.12 32.10
CA HIS A 193 -36.58 -26.90 31.64
C HIS A 193 -36.98 -27.73 30.43
N ILE A 194 -36.39 -27.42 29.28
CA ILE A 194 -36.73 -28.02 28.00
C ILE A 194 -35.52 -28.81 27.50
N GLY A 195 -35.74 -30.02 27.03
CA GLY A 195 -34.68 -30.86 26.49
C GLY A 195 -35.20 -31.86 25.48
N VAL A 196 -34.28 -32.56 24.83
CA VAL A 196 -34.63 -33.70 23.97
C VAL A 196 -34.81 -34.94 24.85
N SER A 197 -35.88 -35.71 24.62
CA SER A 197 -36.13 -36.93 25.38
C SER A 197 -34.97 -37.92 25.22
N SER A 198 -34.46 -38.46 26.33
CA SER A 198 -33.44 -39.52 26.31
C SER A 198 -33.94 -40.81 25.64
N SER A 199 -35.25 -41.04 25.65
CA SER A 199 -35.90 -42.22 25.06
C SER A 199 -36.27 -42.07 23.58
N ASN A 200 -36.41 -40.84 23.08
CA ASN A 200 -36.75 -40.58 21.68
C ASN A 200 -36.18 -39.23 21.22
N PRO A 201 -35.18 -39.21 20.33
CA PRO A 201 -34.53 -37.97 19.88
C PRO A 201 -35.45 -37.07 19.04
N ASN A 202 -36.62 -37.55 18.61
CA ASN A 202 -37.61 -36.80 17.86
C ASN A 202 -38.74 -36.22 18.73
N ARG A 203 -38.58 -36.20 20.07
CA ARG A 203 -39.58 -35.65 20.99
C ARG A 203 -38.92 -34.73 22.02
N LEU A 204 -39.50 -33.55 22.22
CA LEU A 204 -39.09 -32.64 23.29
C LEU A 204 -39.76 -33.05 24.62
N THR A 205 -39.04 -32.91 25.72
CA THR A 205 -39.57 -33.00 27.08
C THR A 205 -39.49 -31.61 27.72
N MET A 206 -40.53 -31.27 28.47
CA MET A 206 -40.61 -30.02 29.22
C MET A 206 -40.98 -30.32 30.66
N ARG A 207 -40.18 -29.81 31.60
CA ARG A 207 -40.45 -29.87 33.05
C ARG A 207 -40.62 -28.46 33.58
N THR A 208 -41.76 -28.20 34.21
CA THR A 208 -42.08 -26.92 34.86
C THR A 208 -41.81 -27.02 36.36
N VAL A 209 -41.02 -26.10 36.91
CA VAL A 209 -40.70 -26.03 38.35
C VAL A 209 -41.00 -24.61 38.85
N LEU A 210 -41.57 -24.47 40.05
CA LEU A 210 -41.69 -23.16 40.70
C LEU A 210 -40.29 -22.68 41.10
N ALA A 211 -39.79 -21.64 40.43
CA ALA A 211 -38.44 -21.11 40.64
C ALA A 211 -38.37 -20.18 41.84
N TRP A 212 -39.32 -19.25 41.95
CA TRP A 212 -39.36 -18.24 43.00
C TRP A 212 -40.73 -17.54 43.04
N SER A 213 -41.03 -16.83 44.13
CA SER A 213 -42.23 -15.98 44.25
C SER A 213 -41.93 -14.68 44.98
N LEU A 214 -42.50 -13.54 44.55
CA LEU A 214 -42.23 -12.27 45.24
C LEU A 214 -42.75 -12.28 46.69
N PRO A 215 -41.97 -11.74 47.66
CA PRO A 215 -42.24 -11.86 49.10
C PRO A 215 -43.36 -10.97 49.65
N SER A 216 -44.06 -10.16 48.83
CA SER A 216 -45.16 -9.29 49.27
C SER A 216 -46.49 -9.61 48.56
N PRO A 217 -47.60 -9.86 49.27
CA PRO A 217 -48.90 -10.09 48.64
C PRO A 217 -49.60 -8.81 48.17
N ALA A 218 -49.08 -7.61 48.48
CA ALA A 218 -49.66 -6.34 48.02
C ALA A 218 -49.30 -6.00 46.56
N SER A 219 -48.26 -6.64 45.99
CA SER A 219 -47.91 -6.54 44.56
C SER A 219 -48.70 -7.50 43.67
N ALA A 220 -49.47 -8.43 44.24
CA ALA A 220 -50.20 -9.49 43.53
C ALA A 220 -51.47 -9.01 42.80
N VAL A 221 -51.80 -7.72 42.86
CA VAL A 221 -52.98 -7.15 42.17
C VAL A 221 -52.75 -7.08 40.65
N PHE A 222 -51.50 -6.98 40.21
CA PHE A 222 -51.16 -6.84 38.79
C PHE A 222 -50.26 -8.00 38.33
N PRO A 223 -50.47 -8.51 37.09
CA PRO A 223 -49.63 -9.56 36.51
C PRO A 223 -48.16 -9.16 36.42
N LEU A 224 -47.28 -10.17 36.46
CA LEU A 224 -45.89 -10.01 36.05
C LEU A 224 -45.82 -9.76 34.54
N ARG A 225 -45.28 -8.60 34.15
CA ARG A 225 -45.27 -8.13 32.75
C ARG A 225 -43.96 -8.38 32.04
N SER A 226 -42.84 -8.39 32.74
CA SER A 226 -41.55 -8.79 32.18
C SER A 226 -40.64 -9.36 33.25
N ILE A 227 -39.82 -10.31 32.84
CA ILE A 227 -38.74 -10.91 33.61
C ILE A 227 -37.50 -10.77 32.75
N GLU A 228 -36.53 -9.97 33.19
CA GLU A 228 -35.30 -9.74 32.45
C GLU A 228 -34.12 -10.13 33.34
N PHE A 229 -33.41 -11.19 32.95
CA PHE A 229 -32.16 -11.60 33.58
C PHE A 229 -31.01 -11.32 32.60
N ALA A 230 -30.00 -10.59 33.06
CA ALA A 230 -28.85 -10.25 32.24
C ALA A 230 -27.54 -10.40 33.01
N ALA A 231 -26.56 -11.01 32.36
CA ALA A 231 -25.17 -10.98 32.81
C ALA A 231 -24.52 -9.66 32.38
N MET A 232 -23.83 -8.99 33.31
CA MET A 232 -23.16 -7.70 33.15
C MET A 232 -21.62 -7.87 33.08
N GLY A 233 -21.14 -8.95 32.47
CA GLY A 233 -19.70 -9.25 32.37
C GLY A 233 -19.03 -9.41 33.74
N GLU A 234 -17.88 -8.76 33.95
CA GLU A 234 -17.14 -8.76 35.23
C GLU A 234 -17.89 -8.08 36.39
N SER A 235 -18.98 -7.34 36.08
CA SER A 235 -19.79 -6.64 37.08
C SER A 235 -20.98 -7.44 37.63
N GLY A 236 -21.09 -8.72 37.25
CA GLY A 236 -22.04 -9.68 37.83
C GLY A 236 -23.34 -9.87 37.06
N CYS A 237 -24.48 -10.04 37.73
CA CYS A 237 -25.80 -10.20 37.12
C CYS A 237 -26.83 -9.19 37.64
N VAL A 238 -27.84 -8.93 36.80
CA VAL A 238 -29.00 -8.08 37.13
C VAL A 238 -30.28 -8.82 36.77
N LEU A 239 -31.23 -8.83 37.71
CA LEU A 239 -32.59 -9.31 37.53
C LEU A 239 -33.56 -8.13 37.68
N LEU A 240 -34.39 -7.93 36.66
CA LEU A 240 -35.49 -6.95 36.67
C LEU A 240 -36.83 -7.68 36.54
N LEU A 241 -37.72 -7.45 37.49
CA LEU A 241 -39.09 -7.97 37.47
C LEU A 241 -40.06 -6.80 37.48
N SER A 242 -41.04 -6.81 36.59
CA SER A 242 -41.93 -5.68 36.43
C SER A 242 -43.40 -6.05 36.57
N THR A 243 -44.14 -5.11 37.15
CA THR A 243 -45.60 -5.04 37.14
C THR A 243 -46.00 -3.66 36.61
N ALA A 244 -47.30 -3.40 36.48
CA ALA A 244 -47.79 -2.09 36.04
C ALA A 244 -47.32 -0.93 36.94
N THR A 245 -47.11 -1.19 38.23
CA THR A 245 -46.81 -0.17 39.25
C THR A 245 -45.48 -0.35 39.95
N ASN A 246 -44.91 -1.56 39.97
CA ASN A 246 -43.66 -1.86 40.67
C ASN A 246 -42.59 -2.40 39.71
N LEU A 247 -41.38 -1.88 39.83
CA LEU A 247 -40.16 -2.43 39.24
C LEU A 247 -39.28 -2.96 40.37
N HIS A 248 -38.98 -4.25 40.34
CA HIS A 248 -38.09 -4.91 41.29
C HIS A 248 -36.74 -5.17 40.64
N GLU A 249 -35.66 -4.69 41.26
CA GLU A 249 -34.28 -4.81 40.82
C GLU A 249 -33.49 -5.62 41.86
N ALA A 250 -32.74 -6.62 41.40
CA ALA A 250 -31.74 -7.32 42.18
C ALA A 250 -30.43 -7.39 41.39
N CYS A 251 -29.31 -7.04 42.04
CA CYS A 251 -28.00 -7.06 41.42
C CYS A 251 -26.98 -7.75 42.33
N SER A 252 -26.05 -8.49 41.73
CA SER A 252 -24.95 -9.14 42.46
C SER A 252 -23.71 -9.22 41.59
N SER A 253 -22.55 -8.85 42.12
CA SER A 253 -21.26 -8.89 41.42
C SER A 253 -20.61 -10.28 41.38
N SER A 254 -20.97 -11.18 42.30
CA SER A 254 -20.33 -12.50 42.46
C SER A 254 -21.14 -13.66 41.91
N ILE A 255 -22.45 -13.47 41.72
CA ILE A 255 -23.39 -14.51 41.32
C ILE A 255 -23.63 -14.42 39.80
N ALA A 256 -23.56 -15.56 39.12
CA ALA A 256 -23.72 -15.64 37.66
C ALA A 256 -24.96 -16.42 37.19
N THR A 257 -25.54 -17.31 38.01
CA THR A 257 -26.66 -18.17 37.60
C THR A 257 -28.00 -17.74 38.23
N PRO A 258 -29.13 -17.86 37.51
CA PRO A 258 -30.46 -17.52 38.04
C PRO A 258 -30.82 -18.30 39.32
N ALA A 259 -30.55 -19.61 39.37
CA ALA A 259 -30.88 -20.43 40.53
C ALA A 259 -30.17 -19.97 41.80
N SER A 260 -28.88 -19.65 41.69
CA SER A 260 -28.10 -19.15 42.83
C SER A 260 -28.50 -17.73 43.22
N LEU A 261 -28.95 -16.90 42.28
CA LEU A 261 -29.52 -15.59 42.57
C LEU A 261 -30.84 -15.69 43.35
N PHE A 262 -31.76 -16.56 42.93
CA PHE A 262 -33.01 -16.78 43.67
C PHE A 262 -32.76 -17.34 45.08
N HIS A 263 -31.84 -18.29 45.22
CA HIS A 263 -31.44 -18.76 46.55
C HIS A 263 -30.78 -17.66 47.40
N ALA A 264 -30.00 -16.77 46.79
CA ALA A 264 -29.41 -15.61 47.47
C ALA A 264 -30.45 -14.56 47.88
N LEU A 265 -31.55 -14.43 47.12
CA LEU A 265 -32.69 -13.60 47.48
C LEU A 265 -33.47 -14.19 48.67
N ASP A 266 -33.71 -15.50 48.67
CA ASP A 266 -34.42 -16.18 49.77
C ASP A 266 -33.60 -16.21 51.08
N SER A 267 -32.28 -16.34 50.96
CA SER A 267 -31.35 -16.25 52.11
C SER A 267 -31.04 -14.82 52.55
N GLY A 268 -31.50 -13.80 51.82
CA GLY A 268 -31.29 -12.38 52.13
C GLY A 268 -29.88 -11.86 51.88
N ILE A 269 -29.01 -12.63 51.20
CA ILE A 269 -27.66 -12.24 50.80
C ILE A 269 -27.71 -11.10 49.76
N VAL A 270 -28.69 -11.17 48.84
CA VAL A 270 -28.97 -10.13 47.86
C VAL A 270 -30.27 -9.42 48.27
N LYS A 271 -30.28 -8.09 48.27
CA LYS A 271 -31.48 -7.30 48.57
C LYS A 271 -32.29 -7.06 47.30
N LEU A 272 -33.61 -7.29 47.37
CA LEU A 272 -34.54 -6.90 46.32
C LEU A 272 -34.95 -5.43 46.50
N ARG A 273 -34.51 -4.56 45.60
CA ARG A 273 -34.92 -3.16 45.55
C ARG A 273 -36.25 -3.06 44.82
N THR A 274 -37.25 -2.41 45.40
CA THR A 274 -38.56 -2.20 44.76
C THR A 274 -38.82 -0.72 44.57
N GLN A 275 -39.05 -0.31 43.32
CA GLN A 275 -39.50 1.02 42.96
C GLN A 275 -40.99 0.96 42.65
N ALA A 276 -41.80 1.67 43.45
CA ALA A 276 -43.24 1.76 43.27
C ALA A 276 -43.63 3.13 42.67
N VAL A 277 -44.51 3.09 41.68
CA VAL A 277 -45.04 4.26 40.98
C VAL A 277 -46.56 4.27 41.14
N PRO A 278 -47.18 5.42 41.49
CA PRO A 278 -48.63 5.49 41.67
C PRO A 278 -49.38 5.22 40.36
N LEU A 279 -50.58 4.64 40.44
CA LEU A 279 -51.46 4.51 39.28
C LEU A 279 -51.83 5.90 38.74
N TYR A 280 -51.74 6.08 37.42
CA TYR A 280 -52.22 7.30 36.78
C TYR A 280 -53.75 7.38 36.88
N ALA A 281 -54.26 8.47 37.42
CA ALA A 281 -55.69 8.66 37.69
C ALA A 281 -56.52 9.11 36.46
N GLY A 282 -56.04 8.84 35.25
CA GLY A 282 -56.68 9.25 33.99
C GLY A 282 -57.76 8.27 33.51
N SER A 283 -58.77 8.78 32.79
CA SER A 283 -60.00 8.06 32.42
C SER A 283 -59.84 6.96 31.36
N ALA A 284 -58.62 6.66 30.88
CA ALA A 284 -58.39 5.74 29.76
C ALA A 284 -57.14 4.84 29.88
N SER A 285 -56.50 4.75 31.06
CA SER A 285 -55.43 3.76 31.25
C SER A 285 -56.04 2.43 31.69
N ALA A 286 -56.00 1.41 30.83
CA ALA A 286 -56.14 0.04 31.30
C ALA A 286 -54.84 -0.32 32.03
N PRO A 287 -54.80 -0.39 33.37
CA PRO A 287 -53.56 -0.68 34.11
C PRO A 287 -53.01 -2.07 33.77
N GLU A 288 -53.85 -2.92 33.19
CA GLU A 288 -53.48 -4.24 32.69
C GLU A 288 -52.50 -4.14 31.52
N ALA A 289 -52.60 -3.22 30.56
CA ALA A 289 -51.69 -3.21 29.39
C ALA A 289 -50.27 -2.69 29.68
N ASN A 290 -50.04 -2.06 30.83
CA ASN A 290 -48.80 -1.36 31.16
C ASN A 290 -47.88 -2.21 32.05
N GLY A 291 -46.60 -1.85 32.09
CA GLY A 291 -45.62 -2.41 33.02
C GLY A 291 -44.44 -3.13 32.38
N ARG A 292 -44.42 -3.34 31.06
CA ARG A 292 -43.31 -4.05 30.38
C ARG A 292 -42.00 -3.27 30.52
N VAL A 293 -40.93 -3.97 30.92
CA VAL A 293 -39.55 -3.49 30.84
C VAL A 293 -38.91 -4.09 29.59
N LEU A 294 -38.16 -3.28 28.86
CA LEU A 294 -37.35 -3.72 27.73
C LEU A 294 -35.93 -3.24 27.90
N LEU A 295 -34.98 -4.13 27.59
CA LEU A 295 -33.55 -3.85 27.61
C LEU A 295 -33.08 -3.53 26.20
N TYR A 296 -32.28 -2.47 26.06
CA TYR A 296 -31.54 -2.26 24.82
C TYR A 296 -30.20 -3.02 24.88
N ARG A 297 -30.01 -3.89 23.88
CA ARG A 297 -28.78 -4.65 23.65
C ARG A 297 -28.33 -4.39 22.21
N GLY A 298 -27.01 -4.30 21.97
CA GLY A 298 -26.48 -4.13 20.61
C GLY A 298 -26.56 -5.40 19.75
N SER A 299 -26.62 -6.55 20.43
CA SER A 299 -26.89 -7.91 19.93
C SER A 299 -27.33 -8.77 21.14
N CYS A 300 -28.04 -9.88 20.91
CA CYS A 300 -28.52 -10.77 21.97
C CYS A 300 -27.42 -11.22 22.95
N ALA A 301 -26.18 -11.40 22.48
CA ALA A 301 -25.03 -11.83 23.28
C ALA A 301 -24.32 -10.70 24.06
N THR A 302 -24.66 -9.43 23.79
CA THR A 302 -24.00 -8.28 24.42
C THR A 302 -24.67 -7.89 25.73
N THR A 303 -23.88 -7.38 26.69
CA THR A 303 -24.41 -6.83 27.95
C THR A 303 -25.40 -5.70 27.67
N PRO A 304 -26.57 -5.67 28.32
CA PRO A 304 -27.53 -4.60 28.12
C PRO A 304 -26.94 -3.25 28.54
N GLN A 305 -27.24 -2.22 27.76
CA GLN A 305 -26.69 -0.88 27.98
C GLN A 305 -27.67 0.03 28.72
N SER A 306 -28.95 -0.08 28.37
CA SER A 306 -30.02 0.74 28.91
C SER A 306 -31.31 -0.07 29.05
N TYR A 307 -32.25 0.47 29.81
CA TYR A 307 -33.58 -0.09 29.96
C TYR A 307 -34.64 1.00 29.87
N VAL A 308 -35.84 0.59 29.47
CA VAL A 308 -37.04 1.41 29.51
C VAL A 308 -38.17 0.60 30.14
N TRP A 309 -38.86 1.21 31.09
CA TRP A 309 -40.03 0.67 31.77
C TRP A 309 -41.24 1.56 31.48
N ASN A 310 -42.27 0.97 30.85
CA ASN A 310 -43.54 1.62 30.64
C ASN A 310 -44.44 1.47 31.88
N SER A 311 -44.21 2.29 32.91
CA SER A 311 -44.99 2.24 34.14
C SER A 311 -46.38 2.87 33.97
N ALA A 312 -47.28 2.57 34.91
CA ALA A 312 -48.62 3.15 34.90
C ALA A 312 -48.63 4.69 35.00
N ALA A 313 -47.62 5.35 35.59
CA ALA A 313 -47.56 6.83 35.65
C ALA A 313 -46.75 7.49 34.53
N GLY A 314 -46.05 6.73 33.70
CA GLY A 314 -45.16 7.27 32.67
C GLY A 314 -43.97 6.38 32.35
N ILE A 315 -42.99 6.96 31.67
CA ILE A 315 -41.82 6.26 31.16
C ILE A 315 -40.68 6.45 32.16
N VAL A 316 -40.12 5.33 32.64
CA VAL A 316 -38.89 5.31 33.45
C VAL A 316 -37.80 4.69 32.59
N HIS A 317 -36.63 5.30 32.53
CA HIS A 317 -35.52 4.77 31.72
C HIS A 317 -34.18 5.05 32.37
N GLY A 318 -33.21 4.16 32.17
CA GLY A 318 -31.90 4.32 32.78
C GLY A 318 -30.78 3.61 32.03
N LEU A 319 -29.55 3.96 32.40
CA LEU A 319 -28.33 3.29 31.93
C LEU A 319 -27.79 2.38 33.02
N PHE A 320 -27.41 1.17 32.63
CA PHE A 320 -26.67 0.28 33.52
C PHE A 320 -25.26 0.81 33.76
N ASN A 321 -24.71 0.47 34.93
CA ASN A 321 -23.33 0.77 35.28
C ASN A 321 -22.37 -0.05 34.41
N ARG A 322 -21.31 0.61 33.95
CA ARG A 322 -20.20 -0.02 33.25
C ARG A 322 -18.94 0.50 33.87
N ASP A 323 -18.01 -0.38 34.23
CA ASP A 323 -16.70 0.07 34.68
C ASP A 323 -15.95 0.75 33.52
N VAL A 324 -15.88 2.08 33.57
CA VAL A 324 -15.18 2.89 32.57
C VAL A 324 -13.71 3.05 32.93
N ALA A 325 -13.27 2.60 34.11
CA ALA A 325 -11.85 2.59 34.48
C ALA A 325 -11.08 1.51 33.71
N ALA A 326 -11.72 0.39 33.35
CA ALA A 326 -11.14 -0.64 32.49
C ALA A 326 -10.70 -0.08 31.12
N ASP A 327 -11.38 0.95 30.62
CA ASP A 327 -11.05 1.62 29.35
C ASP A 327 -9.80 2.53 29.42
N MET A 328 -9.21 2.75 30.61
CA MET A 328 -8.02 3.58 30.81
C MET A 328 -6.75 2.72 30.86
N VAL A 329 -5.66 3.19 30.24
CA VAL A 329 -4.39 2.45 30.22
C VAL A 329 -3.51 2.74 31.45
N ASP A 330 -3.57 3.96 31.98
CA ASP A 330 -2.72 4.39 33.10
C ASP A 330 -3.42 4.16 34.45
N GLU A 331 -2.77 3.40 35.34
CA GLU A 331 -3.32 3.05 36.66
C GLU A 331 -3.58 4.27 37.56
N ASN A 332 -2.81 5.36 37.42
CA ASN A 332 -3.04 6.58 38.20
C ASN A 332 -4.27 7.34 37.69
N GLU A 333 -4.49 7.31 36.38
CA GLU A 333 -5.65 7.95 35.75
C GLU A 333 -6.93 7.08 35.91
N LYS A 334 -6.81 5.76 36.10
CA LYS A 334 -7.93 4.87 36.47
C LYS A 334 -8.62 5.31 37.75
N VAL A 335 -7.86 5.80 38.74
CA VAL A 335 -8.39 6.23 40.04
C VAL A 335 -9.37 7.40 39.89
N LEU A 336 -9.17 8.28 38.90
CA LEU A 336 -10.06 9.42 38.63
C LEU A 336 -11.46 9.01 38.19
N PHE A 337 -11.60 7.81 37.63
CA PHE A 337 -12.85 7.29 37.06
C PHE A 337 -13.43 6.10 37.83
N ARG A 338 -12.77 5.64 38.91
CA ARG A 338 -13.35 4.63 39.81
C ARG A 338 -14.50 5.24 40.60
N THR A 339 -15.65 4.58 40.58
CA THR A 339 -16.72 4.83 41.55
C THR A 339 -16.25 4.29 42.91
N LEU A 340 -15.64 5.14 43.74
CA LEU A 340 -15.42 4.82 45.16
C LEU A 340 -16.78 4.64 45.85
N PRO A 341 -16.99 3.62 46.69
CA PRO A 341 -18.05 3.67 47.69
C PRO A 341 -17.74 4.85 48.61
N GLY A 342 -18.55 5.90 48.55
CA GLY A 342 -18.28 7.15 49.25
C GLY A 342 -18.38 7.01 50.78
N PRO A 343 -17.62 7.80 51.56
CA PRO A 343 -17.88 7.97 52.97
C PRO A 343 -19.08 8.91 53.16
N GLU A 344 -19.99 8.50 54.03
CA GLU A 344 -21.18 9.23 54.47
C GLU A 344 -20.92 10.73 54.67
N THR A 345 -21.36 11.57 53.73
CA THR A 345 -21.62 12.98 54.01
C THR A 345 -22.92 13.43 53.36
N SER A 346 -23.79 13.90 54.25
CA SER A 346 -25.20 14.24 54.08
C SER A 346 -25.47 15.31 53.04
N THR A 347 -26.32 15.05 52.05
CA THR A 347 -27.75 15.46 52.01
C THR A 347 -28.37 15.20 50.62
N SER A 348 -29.63 14.76 50.65
CA SER A 348 -30.60 14.49 49.56
C SER A 348 -30.45 13.23 48.68
N SER A 349 -31.03 12.15 49.23
CA SER A 349 -31.84 11.08 48.60
C SER A 349 -31.27 10.22 47.47
N MET A 350 -30.89 8.99 47.88
CA MET A 350 -31.12 7.69 47.21
C MET A 350 -30.38 7.45 45.89
N ASN A 351 -29.27 6.69 45.95
CA ASN A 351 -28.92 5.53 45.09
C ASN A 351 -27.43 5.15 45.22
N GLU A 352 -27.04 4.42 46.28
CA GLU A 352 -25.64 3.96 46.45
C GLU A 352 -25.42 2.43 46.32
N GLU A 353 -26.42 1.64 45.93
CA GLU A 353 -26.25 0.19 45.69
C GLU A 353 -27.04 -0.35 44.47
N GLY A 354 -27.40 0.50 43.49
CA GLY A 354 -28.15 0.07 42.30
C GLY A 354 -27.26 -0.28 41.11
N ALA A 355 -27.70 -1.19 40.24
CA ALA A 355 -26.97 -1.50 38.99
C ALA A 355 -27.08 -0.37 37.95
N CYS A 356 -27.94 0.63 38.19
CA CYS A 356 -28.25 1.73 37.27
C CYS A 356 -27.60 3.05 37.72
N VAL A 357 -26.91 3.74 36.80
CA VAL A 357 -26.11 4.97 37.10
C VAL A 357 -26.89 6.26 36.89
N ASN A 358 -27.83 6.28 35.94
CA ASN A 358 -28.58 7.49 35.61
C ASN A 358 -30.01 7.14 35.21
N GLU A 359 -30.87 7.04 36.21
CA GLU A 359 -32.29 6.80 36.04
C GLU A 359 -33.05 8.13 35.89
N GLN A 360 -34.00 8.17 34.97
CA GLN A 360 -34.82 9.33 34.67
C GLN A 360 -36.27 8.87 34.48
N SER A 361 -37.22 9.72 34.85
CA SER A 361 -38.64 9.44 34.64
C SER A 361 -39.38 10.67 34.13
N PHE A 362 -40.32 10.48 33.22
CA PHE A 362 -41.22 11.53 32.75
C PHE A 362 -42.57 10.95 32.33
N SER A 363 -43.61 11.80 32.32
CA SER A 363 -44.97 11.40 31.97
C SER A 363 -45.51 12.25 30.82
N LEU A 364 -45.62 11.66 29.63
CA LEU A 364 -46.18 12.35 28.46
C LEU A 364 -47.66 12.73 28.65
N ALA A 365 -48.40 11.93 29.42
CA ALA A 365 -49.81 12.18 29.71
C ALA A 365 -50.00 13.48 30.53
N LYS A 366 -49.16 13.69 31.57
CA LYS A 366 -49.17 14.94 32.37
C LYS A 366 -48.79 16.17 31.54
N VAL A 367 -47.91 16.01 30.56
CA VAL A 367 -47.51 17.11 29.66
C VAL A 367 -48.67 17.51 28.76
N ALA A 368 -49.40 16.54 28.21
CA ALA A 368 -50.58 16.79 27.39
C ALA A 368 -51.73 17.46 28.17
N GLU A 369 -51.86 17.18 29.47
CA GLU A 369 -52.86 17.79 30.37
C GLU A 369 -52.46 19.19 30.88
N SER A 370 -51.20 19.60 30.73
CA SER A 370 -50.75 20.90 31.24
C SER A 370 -51.41 22.06 30.49
N HIS A 371 -52.35 22.74 31.17
CA HIS A 371 -53.14 23.85 30.62
C HIS A 371 -52.36 25.17 30.55
N ASP A 372 -51.33 25.36 31.38
CA ASP A 372 -50.69 26.66 31.64
C ASP A 372 -49.52 27.02 30.71
N ALA A 373 -49.13 26.12 29.79
CA ALA A 373 -47.95 26.33 28.93
C ALA A 373 -48.25 26.25 27.41
N VAL A 374 -49.53 26.36 27.01
CA VAL A 374 -49.87 26.63 25.60
C VAL A 374 -49.62 28.12 25.36
N GLY A 375 -48.34 28.49 25.23
CA GLY A 375 -47.98 29.75 24.59
C GLY A 375 -48.66 29.82 23.23
N LEU A 376 -49.17 31.01 22.88
CA LEU A 376 -49.91 31.34 21.66
C LEU A 376 -49.22 30.79 20.38
N ALA A 377 -49.47 29.54 19.98
CA ALA A 377 -49.31 28.97 18.61
C ALA A 377 -49.22 27.43 18.50
N LEU A 378 -49.10 26.63 19.58
CA LEU A 378 -48.89 25.17 19.43
C LEU A 378 -50.22 24.40 19.27
N ASP A 379 -50.38 23.66 18.17
CA ASP A 379 -51.56 22.82 17.91
C ASP A 379 -51.58 21.60 18.83
N ARG A 380 -52.72 21.30 19.47
CA ARG A 380 -52.88 20.11 20.33
C ARG A 380 -52.66 18.81 19.56
N ALA A 381 -52.89 18.80 18.25
CA ALA A 381 -52.61 17.63 17.41
C ALA A 381 -51.11 17.27 17.35
N THR A 382 -50.19 18.22 17.60
CA THR A 382 -48.74 17.95 17.59
C THR A 382 -48.24 17.27 18.88
N LEU A 383 -49.04 17.29 19.95
CA LEU A 383 -48.67 16.74 21.26
C LEU A 383 -49.20 15.32 21.44
N PRO A 384 -48.48 14.44 22.17
CA PRO A 384 -48.92 13.07 22.44
C PRO A 384 -50.28 13.02 23.16
N PRO A 385 -51.04 11.91 23.05
CA PRO A 385 -52.29 11.74 23.77
C PRO A 385 -52.12 11.83 25.29
N SER A 386 -53.16 12.31 25.99
CA SER A 386 -53.19 12.40 27.46
C SER A 386 -53.37 11.05 28.17
N THR A 387 -53.27 9.94 27.45
CA THR A 387 -53.36 8.58 27.98
C THR A 387 -51.96 8.01 28.22
N ALA A 388 -51.85 6.95 29.03
CA ALA A 388 -50.62 6.18 29.11
C ALA A 388 -50.36 5.46 27.76
N PRO A 389 -49.09 5.33 27.32
CA PRO A 389 -48.76 4.54 26.15
C PRO A 389 -48.94 3.04 26.43
N ILE A 390 -49.27 2.27 25.39
CA ILE A 390 -49.41 0.80 25.46
C ILE A 390 -48.04 0.15 25.66
N ALA A 391 -47.06 0.62 24.90
CA ALA A 391 -45.72 0.08 24.90
C ALA A 391 -44.70 1.17 24.59
N VAL A 392 -43.51 1.03 25.18
CA VAL A 392 -42.36 1.88 24.89
C VAL A 392 -41.18 0.99 24.61
N VAL A 393 -40.55 1.15 23.45
CA VAL A 393 -39.43 0.34 23.00
C VAL A 393 -38.20 1.24 22.84
N PRO A 394 -37.07 0.91 23.48
CA PRO A 394 -35.83 1.61 23.22
C PRO A 394 -35.22 1.16 21.89
N THR A 395 -34.75 2.12 21.10
CA THR A 395 -33.78 1.88 20.02
C THR A 395 -32.38 2.26 20.52
N ALA A 396 -31.39 2.35 19.62
CA ALA A 396 -30.05 2.80 19.99
C ALA A 396 -30.06 4.24 20.52
N PHE A 397 -30.84 5.13 19.90
CA PHE A 397 -30.81 6.58 20.19
C PHE A 397 -32.20 7.22 20.31
N HIS A 398 -33.27 6.48 20.10
CA HIS A 398 -34.65 6.94 20.14
C HIS A 398 -35.50 6.09 21.09
N MET A 399 -36.68 6.60 21.43
CA MET A 399 -37.74 5.85 22.08
C MET A 399 -38.94 5.80 21.16
N ILE A 400 -39.40 4.60 20.86
CA ILE A 400 -40.63 4.39 20.14
C ILE A 400 -41.76 4.28 21.16
N VAL A 401 -42.77 5.14 21.04
CA VAL A 401 -43.91 5.22 21.96
C VAL A 401 -45.18 4.89 21.21
N LEU A 402 -45.90 3.86 21.68
CA LEU A 402 -47.09 3.35 21.04
C LEU A 402 -48.36 3.71 21.82
N TYR A 403 -49.37 4.21 21.12
CA TYR A 403 -50.74 4.45 21.60
C TYR A 403 -51.76 3.68 20.76
N PRO A 404 -53.01 3.48 21.23
CA PRO A 404 -54.01 2.75 20.47
C PRO A 404 -54.28 3.32 19.06
N ARG A 405 -54.11 4.64 18.88
CA ARG A 405 -54.35 5.33 17.60
C ARG A 405 -53.21 6.23 17.14
N ARG A 406 -52.04 6.14 17.76
CA ARG A 406 -50.89 7.00 17.43
C ARG A 406 -49.57 6.28 17.67
N PHE A 407 -48.56 6.64 16.91
CA PHE A 407 -47.23 6.04 16.95
C PHE A 407 -46.20 7.15 16.86
N LEU A 408 -45.27 7.22 17.81
CA LEU A 408 -44.28 8.30 17.89
C LEU A 408 -42.86 7.74 17.98
N VAL A 409 -41.93 8.34 17.25
CA VAL A 409 -40.50 8.17 17.48
C VAL A 409 -39.95 9.44 18.12
N LEU A 410 -39.48 9.32 19.36
CA LEU A 410 -38.91 10.40 20.14
C LEU A 410 -37.39 10.35 20.11
N HIS A 411 -36.74 11.47 19.78
CA HIS A 411 -35.31 11.67 19.94
C HIS A 411 -34.95 11.88 21.42
N GLN A 412 -34.94 10.79 22.16
CA GLN A 412 -34.61 10.75 23.58
C GLN A 412 -33.90 9.42 23.88
N PRO A 413 -32.55 9.40 23.85
CA PRO A 413 -31.79 8.20 24.20
C PRO A 413 -32.08 7.76 25.64
N PRO A 414 -32.30 6.46 25.90
CA PRO A 414 -32.50 5.95 27.25
C PRO A 414 -31.35 6.33 28.21
N GLY A 415 -31.75 6.84 29.38
CA GLY A 415 -30.88 7.32 30.46
C GLY A 415 -30.16 8.63 30.19
N ALA A 416 -30.56 9.40 29.17
CA ALA A 416 -30.23 10.82 29.07
C ALA A 416 -31.28 11.69 29.78
N SER A 417 -30.88 12.75 30.49
CA SER A 417 -31.85 13.69 31.07
C SER A 417 -32.53 14.53 29.98
N TRP A 418 -33.75 15.01 30.25
CA TRP A 418 -34.48 15.79 29.24
C TRP A 418 -33.71 17.08 28.90
N ARG A 419 -33.47 17.97 29.86
CA ARG A 419 -32.67 19.19 29.64
C ARG A 419 -31.17 18.94 29.87
N SER A 420 -30.33 19.70 29.19
CA SER A 420 -28.92 19.85 29.59
C SER A 420 -28.85 20.85 30.76
N PRO A 421 -27.95 20.67 31.74
CA PRO A 421 -27.75 21.67 32.79
C PRO A 421 -27.34 23.05 32.29
N ALA A 422 -26.84 23.15 31.06
CA ALA A 422 -26.52 24.43 30.43
C ALA A 422 -27.75 25.19 29.89
N ASP A 423 -28.90 24.52 29.76
CA ASP A 423 -30.19 25.09 29.31
C ASP A 423 -31.16 25.32 30.49
N SER A 424 -30.83 24.81 31.68
CA SER A 424 -31.66 24.87 32.88
C SER A 424 -30.98 25.71 33.96
N GLY A 425 -31.74 26.59 34.62
CA GLY A 425 -31.28 27.47 35.69
C GLY A 425 -30.92 26.76 37.01
N GLY A 426 -30.57 25.48 36.98
CA GLY A 426 -30.14 24.68 38.14
C GLY A 426 -30.59 23.21 38.12
N VAL A 427 -30.15 22.44 39.14
CA VAL A 427 -30.43 21.00 39.31
C VAL A 427 -31.93 20.70 39.39
N VAL A 428 -32.74 21.62 39.95
CA VAL A 428 -34.19 21.43 40.12
C VAL A 428 -34.93 21.44 38.77
N GLU A 429 -34.52 22.29 37.82
CA GLU A 429 -35.13 22.35 36.48
C GLU A 429 -34.72 21.20 35.55
N ARG A 430 -33.60 20.53 35.86
CA ARG A 430 -33.11 19.36 35.13
C ARG A 430 -34.07 18.16 35.23
N PHE A 431 -34.68 17.98 36.40
CA PHE A 431 -35.63 16.91 36.69
C PHE A 431 -37.09 17.38 36.62
N ALA A 432 -37.32 18.65 36.27
CA ALA A 432 -38.66 19.15 36.05
C ALA A 432 -39.29 18.45 34.82
N PRO A 433 -40.62 18.25 34.83
CA PRO A 433 -41.30 17.64 33.70
C PRO A 433 -41.02 18.42 32.40
N PRO A 434 -40.99 17.72 31.25
CA PRO A 434 -40.72 18.36 29.97
C PRO A 434 -41.87 19.28 29.57
N LEU A 435 -41.54 20.40 28.93
CA LEU A 435 -42.55 21.34 28.45
C LEU A 435 -43.19 20.82 27.14
N PRO A 436 -44.46 21.15 26.85
CA PRO A 436 -45.12 20.71 25.61
C PRO A 436 -44.33 21.05 24.34
N ALA A 437 -43.75 22.25 24.26
CA ALA A 437 -42.93 22.67 23.12
C ALA A 437 -41.65 21.82 22.95
N GLU A 438 -41.02 21.41 24.05
CA GLU A 438 -39.81 20.57 24.01
C GLU A 438 -40.14 19.15 23.55
N VAL A 439 -41.30 18.61 23.94
CA VAL A 439 -41.78 17.31 23.46
C VAL A 439 -42.02 17.36 21.96
N ALA A 440 -42.71 18.39 21.48
CA ALA A 440 -42.97 18.57 20.05
C ALA A 440 -41.68 18.66 19.23
N GLN A 441 -40.65 19.36 19.72
CA GLN A 441 -39.34 19.47 19.06
C GLN A 441 -38.56 18.14 18.97
N ARG A 442 -38.86 17.17 19.83
CA ARG A 442 -38.19 15.86 19.88
C ARG A 442 -38.91 14.75 19.12
N ILE A 443 -40.15 14.97 18.70
CA ILE A 443 -40.83 14.04 17.81
C ILE A 443 -40.12 14.10 16.45
N ARG A 444 -39.62 12.96 15.98
CA ARG A 444 -38.94 12.82 14.68
C ARG A 444 -39.81 12.14 13.64
N PHE A 445 -40.75 11.32 14.07
CA PHE A 445 -41.65 10.60 13.17
C PHE A 445 -43.00 10.34 13.85
N ASP A 446 -44.08 10.70 13.16
CA ASP A 446 -45.48 10.47 13.55
C ASP A 446 -46.34 10.27 12.29
N PRO A 447 -46.41 9.03 11.75
CA PRO A 447 -47.09 8.73 10.50
C PRO A 447 -48.62 8.87 10.62
N PHE A 448 -49.16 8.82 11.83
CA PHE A 448 -50.60 8.88 12.09
C PHE A 448 -51.07 10.24 12.61
N GLN A 449 -50.23 11.27 12.53
CA GLN A 449 -50.59 12.63 12.94
C GLN A 449 -51.76 13.18 12.10
N ALA A 450 -51.70 12.98 10.77
CA ALA A 450 -52.69 13.49 9.83
C ALA A 450 -53.83 12.50 9.54
N SER A 451 -53.58 11.20 9.68
CA SER A 451 -54.55 10.13 9.40
C SER A 451 -54.51 9.06 10.49
N SER A 452 -55.66 8.71 11.06
CA SER A 452 -55.73 7.63 12.04
C SER A 452 -55.37 6.27 11.41
N PRO A 453 -54.76 5.34 12.16
CA PRO A 453 -54.49 4.00 11.67
C PRO A 453 -55.80 3.26 11.34
N PRO A 454 -55.77 2.27 10.42
CA PRO A 454 -56.97 1.54 9.98
C PRO A 454 -57.62 0.71 11.10
N SER A 455 -56.85 0.30 12.09
CA SER A 455 -57.31 -0.44 13.27
C SER A 455 -56.48 0.00 14.49
N GLU A 456 -56.98 -0.29 15.68
CA GLU A 456 -56.27 0.04 16.91
C GLU A 456 -54.98 -0.77 17.02
N LEU A 457 -53.88 -0.06 17.28
CA LEU A 457 -52.55 -0.64 17.43
C LEU A 457 -52.51 -1.43 18.73
N CYS A 458 -52.00 -2.65 18.67
CA CYS A 458 -52.04 -3.61 19.79
C CYS A 458 -50.68 -3.76 20.46
N GLY A 459 -49.59 -3.74 19.69
CA GLY A 459 -48.26 -3.93 20.24
C GLY A 459 -47.15 -3.65 19.24
N ILE A 460 -45.92 -3.62 19.77
CA ILE A 460 -44.69 -3.43 19.03
C ILE A 460 -43.68 -4.49 19.46
N ILE A 461 -42.89 -4.95 18.50
CA ILE A 461 -41.92 -6.03 18.62
C ILE A 461 -40.57 -5.47 18.17
N HIS A 462 -39.52 -5.88 18.88
CA HIS A 462 -38.14 -5.56 18.56
C HIS A 462 -37.36 -6.85 18.45
N ASP A 463 -36.89 -7.16 17.25
CA ASP A 463 -35.93 -8.23 17.02
C ASP A 463 -34.53 -7.66 17.27
N ALA A 464 -33.92 -8.05 18.39
CA ALA A 464 -32.62 -7.51 18.79
C ALA A 464 -31.45 -8.04 17.94
N GLU A 465 -31.61 -9.20 17.30
CA GLU A 465 -30.60 -9.80 16.44
C GLU A 465 -30.67 -9.23 15.02
N ALA A 466 -31.88 -9.21 14.43
CA ALA A 466 -32.10 -8.66 13.10
C ALA A 466 -32.18 -7.12 13.07
N ARG A 467 -32.30 -6.47 14.25
CA ARG A 467 -32.49 -5.01 14.42
C ARG A 467 -33.71 -4.46 13.69
N ARG A 468 -34.80 -5.23 13.66
CA ARG A 468 -36.06 -4.88 13.01
C ARG A 468 -37.15 -4.58 14.02
N PHE A 469 -38.03 -3.66 13.67
CA PHE A 469 -39.15 -3.25 14.50
C PHE A 469 -40.46 -3.54 13.77
N PHE A 470 -41.33 -4.31 14.41
CA PHE A 470 -42.65 -4.62 13.86
C PHE A 470 -43.75 -4.03 14.74
N LEU A 471 -44.69 -3.36 14.09
CA LEU A 471 -45.89 -2.81 14.70
C LEU A 471 -47.08 -3.64 14.23
N PHE A 472 -47.98 -4.05 15.14
CA PHE A 472 -49.17 -4.79 14.72
C PHE A 472 -50.45 -4.23 15.32
N SER A 473 -51.51 -4.36 14.53
CA SER A 473 -52.91 -4.21 14.94
C SER A 473 -53.60 -5.57 14.87
N ARG A 474 -54.90 -5.63 15.15
CA ARG A 474 -55.67 -6.87 15.00
C ARG A 474 -55.76 -7.38 13.57
N THR A 475 -55.46 -6.54 12.57
CA THR A 475 -55.69 -6.84 11.15
C THR A 475 -54.45 -6.69 10.28
N HIS A 476 -53.55 -5.76 10.63
CA HIS A 476 -52.37 -5.42 9.83
C HIS A 476 -51.10 -5.49 10.66
N LEU A 477 -49.99 -5.82 9.99
CA LEU A 477 -48.62 -5.77 10.49
C LEU A 477 -47.84 -4.75 9.66
N TRP A 478 -46.99 -3.97 10.30
CA TRP A 478 -46.12 -2.99 9.67
C TRP A 478 -44.68 -3.20 10.14
N GLU A 479 -43.72 -2.94 9.26
CA GLU A 479 -42.30 -2.86 9.55
C GLU A 479 -41.89 -1.39 9.62
N LEU A 480 -41.19 -1.01 10.70
CA LEU A 480 -40.59 0.31 10.84
C LEU A 480 -39.13 0.24 10.38
N LEU A 481 -38.85 0.91 9.28
CA LEU A 481 -37.51 1.07 8.74
C LEU A 481 -36.86 2.33 9.35
N ILE A 482 -35.66 2.14 9.89
CA ILE A 482 -34.84 3.21 10.47
C ILE A 482 -33.51 3.25 9.73
N GLU A 483 -33.28 4.34 8.99
CA GLU A 483 -32.02 4.56 8.27
C GLU A 483 -31.23 5.71 8.91
N ASP A 484 -29.90 5.59 8.90
CA ASP A 484 -28.97 6.61 9.41
C ASP A 484 -29.23 7.07 10.87
N GLU A 485 -29.77 6.19 11.73
CA GLU A 485 -30.14 6.52 13.13
C GLU A 485 -29.01 7.23 13.91
N ALA A 486 -27.78 6.76 13.72
CA ALA A 486 -26.57 7.17 14.43
C ALA A 486 -26.01 8.53 13.98
N ARG A 487 -26.37 9.01 12.79
CA ARG A 487 -25.57 10.00 12.05
C ARG A 487 -25.45 11.35 12.72
N GLN A 488 -26.53 11.85 13.31
CA GLN A 488 -26.54 13.16 14.00
C GLN A 488 -26.36 13.04 15.51
N GLN A 489 -26.23 11.82 16.04
CA GLN A 489 -26.27 11.55 17.48
C GLN A 489 -24.99 12.00 18.19
N TRP A 490 -23.88 12.12 17.47
CA TRP A 490 -22.62 12.59 18.02
C TRP A 490 -22.74 13.98 18.65
N ARG A 491 -23.55 14.89 18.08
CA ARG A 491 -23.78 16.25 18.61
C ARG A 491 -24.41 16.21 19.98
N PHE A 492 -25.48 15.43 20.10
CA PHE A 492 -26.19 15.23 21.35
C PHE A 492 -25.23 14.73 22.44
N PHE A 493 -24.46 13.68 22.16
CA PHE A 493 -23.52 13.15 23.15
C PHE A 493 -22.36 14.10 23.45
N LEU A 494 -21.87 14.86 22.47
CA LEU A 494 -20.82 15.85 22.67
C LEU A 494 -21.27 16.96 23.61
N GLU A 495 -22.47 17.52 23.39
CA GLU A 495 -23.07 18.52 24.26
C GLU A 495 -23.24 18.00 25.69
N ARG A 496 -23.68 16.76 25.84
CA ARG A 496 -23.83 16.11 27.16
C ARG A 496 -22.49 15.80 27.83
N GLY A 497 -21.46 15.48 27.07
CA GLY A 497 -20.10 15.26 27.60
C GLY A 497 -19.45 16.55 28.11
N ARG A 498 -19.77 17.70 27.49
CA ARG A 498 -19.25 19.02 27.88
C ARG A 498 -19.85 19.57 29.16
N ASP A 499 -20.98 19.03 29.61
CA ASP A 499 -21.64 19.47 30.83
C ASP A 499 -20.77 19.24 32.08
N ALA A 500 -20.32 20.32 32.71
CA ALA A 500 -19.47 20.27 33.89
C ALA A 500 -20.16 19.71 35.15
N GLN A 501 -21.49 19.68 35.19
CA GLN A 501 -22.26 19.23 36.35
C GLN A 501 -22.57 17.72 36.35
N ALA A 502 -22.37 17.04 35.22
CA ALA A 502 -22.50 15.59 35.15
C ALA A 502 -21.29 14.88 35.79
N SER A 503 -21.49 13.67 36.33
CA SER A 503 -20.40 12.89 36.91
C SER A 503 -19.33 12.56 35.86
N LEU A 504 -18.06 12.50 36.28
CA LEU A 504 -16.93 12.24 35.38
C LEU A 504 -17.10 10.94 34.57
N VAL A 505 -17.66 9.91 35.21
CA VAL A 505 -17.97 8.61 34.58
C VAL A 505 -18.98 8.78 33.44
N MET A 506 -20.05 9.54 33.65
CA MET A 506 -21.07 9.79 32.63
C MET A 506 -20.56 10.69 31.51
N ARG A 507 -19.82 11.75 31.83
CA ARG A 507 -19.18 12.63 30.83
C ARG A 507 -18.24 11.84 29.94
N LYS A 508 -17.42 10.96 30.51
CA LYS A 508 -16.55 10.05 29.75
C LYS A 508 -17.36 9.15 28.80
N ARG A 509 -18.43 8.51 29.29
CA ARG A 509 -19.30 7.67 28.43
C ARG A 509 -19.90 8.45 27.27
N TYR A 510 -20.34 9.69 27.50
CA TYR A 510 -20.86 10.55 26.45
C TYR A 510 -19.78 10.99 25.46
N MET A 511 -18.58 11.36 25.92
CA MET A 511 -17.46 11.69 25.03
C MET A 511 -17.01 10.50 24.18
N ASP A 512 -16.92 9.30 24.78
CA ASP A 512 -16.57 8.08 24.06
C ASP A 512 -17.63 7.74 23.01
N ALA A 513 -18.91 7.90 23.33
CA ALA A 513 -20.01 7.74 22.38
C ALA A 513 -19.92 8.76 21.23
N ALA A 514 -19.69 10.03 21.54
CA ALA A 514 -19.55 11.09 20.53
C ALA A 514 -18.39 10.80 19.55
N CYS A 515 -17.21 10.42 20.06
CA CYS A 515 -16.06 10.06 19.22
C CYS A 515 -16.30 8.83 18.35
N ARG A 516 -17.04 7.82 18.85
CA ARG A 516 -17.38 6.62 18.07
C ARG A 516 -18.40 6.89 16.96
N LEU A 517 -19.29 7.87 17.16
CA LEU A 517 -20.36 8.21 16.21
C LEU A 517 -19.93 9.26 15.19
N ALA A 518 -18.92 10.08 15.49
CA ALA A 518 -18.38 11.09 14.60
C ALA A 518 -17.40 10.51 13.56
N PHE A 519 -17.82 9.50 12.79
CA PHE A 519 -17.00 8.87 11.75
C PHE A 519 -17.38 9.26 10.32
N TYR A 520 -18.50 9.97 10.13
CA TYR A 520 -19.00 10.34 8.80
C TYR A 520 -18.28 11.53 8.17
N SER A 521 -17.63 12.38 8.97
CA SER A 521 -16.85 13.53 8.47
C SER A 521 -15.64 13.77 9.37
N ASP A 522 -14.50 14.06 8.76
CA ASP A 522 -13.26 14.39 9.47
C ASP A 522 -13.40 15.64 10.33
N THR A 523 -14.23 16.60 9.92
CA THR A 523 -14.51 17.81 10.74
C THR A 523 -15.22 17.46 12.05
N GLN A 524 -16.21 16.57 11.99
CA GLN A 524 -16.95 16.09 13.16
C GLN A 524 -16.05 15.29 14.08
N ARG A 525 -15.26 14.39 13.49
CA ARG A 525 -14.27 13.60 14.19
C ARG A 525 -13.27 14.50 14.94
N ASN A 526 -12.71 15.48 14.26
CA ASN A 526 -11.72 16.40 14.83
C ASN A 526 -12.32 17.27 15.95
N LEU A 527 -13.57 17.74 15.79
CA LEU A 527 -14.29 18.47 16.83
C LEU A 527 -14.51 17.61 18.09
N CYS A 528 -14.98 16.37 17.93
CA CYS A 528 -15.18 15.43 19.04
C CYS A 528 -13.86 15.10 19.74
N LEU A 529 -12.79 14.84 18.99
CA LEU A 529 -11.47 14.56 19.54
C LEU A 529 -10.87 15.75 20.29
N LEU A 530 -11.03 16.98 19.77
CA LEU A 530 -10.59 18.21 20.43
C LEU A 530 -11.28 18.37 21.79
N HIS A 531 -12.61 18.26 21.84
CA HIS A 531 -13.36 18.41 23.09
C HIS A 531 -13.16 17.24 24.06
N SER A 532 -12.97 16.02 23.56
CA SER A 532 -12.59 14.87 24.38
C SER A 532 -11.22 15.07 25.03
N GLY A 533 -10.23 15.55 24.26
CA GLY A 533 -8.91 15.89 24.80
C GLY A 533 -8.97 17.02 25.82
N GLN A 534 -9.77 18.07 25.58
CA GLN A 534 -10.02 19.15 26.55
C GLN A 534 -10.61 18.61 27.86
N PHE A 535 -11.62 17.73 27.77
CA PHE A 535 -12.22 17.08 28.93
C PHE A 535 -11.18 16.32 29.76
N PHE A 536 -10.34 15.50 29.13
CA PHE A 536 -9.30 14.76 29.86
C PHE A 536 -8.24 15.68 30.45
N LEU A 537 -7.91 16.79 29.77
CA LEU A 537 -6.99 17.80 30.27
C LEU A 537 -7.55 18.49 31.53
N ASP A 538 -8.83 18.86 31.51
CA ASP A 538 -9.54 19.47 32.65
C ASP A 538 -9.63 18.52 33.85
N CYS A 539 -9.76 17.21 33.59
CA CYS A 539 -9.77 16.17 34.62
C CYS A 539 -8.38 15.86 35.20
N GLY A 540 -7.30 16.39 34.61
CA GLY A 540 -5.92 16.07 34.97
C GLY A 540 -5.38 14.77 34.36
N ALA A 541 -6.13 14.08 33.51
CA ALA A 541 -5.74 12.87 32.79
C ALA A 541 -4.92 13.22 31.53
N THR A 542 -3.73 13.78 31.74
CA THR A 542 -2.90 14.35 30.67
C THR A 542 -2.49 13.35 29.59
N ARG A 543 -2.24 12.08 29.95
CA ARG A 543 -1.78 11.08 28.96
C ARG A 543 -2.90 10.71 28.00
N HIS A 544 -4.11 10.50 28.52
CA HIS A 544 -5.27 10.23 27.67
C HIS A 544 -5.66 11.46 26.86
N ALA A 545 -5.56 12.67 27.42
CA ALA A 545 -5.76 13.92 26.68
C ALA A 545 -4.84 14.00 25.45
N ILE A 546 -3.53 13.77 25.65
CA ILE A 546 -2.54 13.74 24.56
C ILE A 546 -2.87 12.65 23.54
N ALA A 547 -3.27 11.46 23.98
CA ALA A 547 -3.62 10.36 23.08
C ALA A 547 -4.85 10.68 22.20
N GLN A 548 -5.82 11.45 22.70
CA GLN A 548 -6.95 11.92 21.89
C GLN A 548 -6.53 13.05 20.96
N PHE A 549 -5.77 14.03 21.45
CA PHE A 549 -5.25 15.13 20.65
C PHE A 549 -4.36 14.66 19.50
N ALA A 550 -3.51 13.64 19.72
CA ALA A 550 -2.65 13.07 18.68
C ALA A 550 -3.42 12.53 17.48
N LYS A 551 -4.67 12.07 17.68
CA LYS A 551 -5.55 11.56 16.63
C LYS A 551 -6.26 12.67 15.85
N CYS A 552 -6.19 13.92 16.30
CA CYS A 552 -6.89 15.06 15.72
C CYS A 552 -5.99 15.84 14.76
N ASP A 553 -6.54 16.26 13.62
CA ASP A 553 -5.78 16.93 12.56
C ASP A 553 -5.61 18.44 12.76
N TRP A 554 -6.40 19.03 13.66
CA TRP A 554 -6.32 20.45 14.02
C TRP A 554 -5.13 20.73 14.95
N PHE A 555 -3.93 20.49 14.43
CA PHE A 555 -2.68 20.61 15.18
C PHE A 555 -2.46 22.03 15.73
N GLU A 556 -2.67 23.07 14.93
CA GLU A 556 -2.43 24.46 15.33
C GLU A 556 -3.32 24.89 16.50
N ASP A 557 -4.60 24.55 16.46
CA ASP A 557 -5.56 24.88 17.52
C ASP A 557 -5.21 24.18 18.83
N ILE A 558 -4.81 22.90 18.75
CA ILE A 558 -4.37 22.13 19.92
C ILE A 558 -3.04 22.68 20.44
N TYR A 559 -2.09 23.01 19.56
CA TYR A 559 -0.79 23.54 19.96
C TYR A 559 -0.94 24.92 20.63
N ALA A 560 -1.83 25.76 20.13
CA ALA A 560 -2.21 27.03 20.74
C ALA A 560 -2.84 26.81 22.13
N LEU A 561 -3.80 25.89 22.24
CA LEU A 561 -4.42 25.51 23.51
C LEU A 561 -3.37 25.04 24.53
N LEU A 562 -2.49 24.11 24.17
CA LEU A 562 -1.44 23.61 25.06
C LEU A 562 -0.41 24.67 25.43
N THR A 563 -0.21 25.68 24.58
CA THR A 563 0.63 26.84 24.90
C THR A 563 0.01 27.68 26.02
N THR A 564 -1.33 27.80 26.08
CA THR A 564 -2.01 28.46 27.22
C THR A 564 -1.88 27.68 28.52
N TYR A 565 -1.73 26.35 28.47
CA TYR A 565 -1.60 25.47 29.64
C TYR A 565 -0.24 25.58 30.37
N ARG A 566 0.71 26.38 29.85
CA ARG A 566 2.03 26.72 30.44
C ARG A 566 2.92 25.53 30.87
N ASN A 567 2.61 24.29 30.46
CA ASN A 567 3.44 23.12 30.71
C ASN A 567 4.16 22.68 29.43
N THR A 568 5.46 22.94 29.37
CA THR A 568 6.30 22.60 28.20
C THR A 568 6.37 21.11 27.95
N ASN A 569 6.36 20.27 29.00
CA ASN A 569 6.49 18.83 28.87
C ASN A 569 5.23 18.21 28.24
N VAL A 570 4.05 18.74 28.57
CA VAL A 570 2.77 18.30 27.95
C VAL A 570 2.76 18.65 26.46
N ARG A 571 3.30 19.82 26.10
CA ARG A 571 3.40 20.25 24.71
C ARG A 571 4.38 19.39 23.91
N THR A 572 5.58 19.11 24.44
CA THR A 572 6.55 18.25 23.75
C THR A 572 6.03 16.82 23.60
N THR A 573 5.43 16.27 24.66
CA THR A 573 4.83 14.91 24.60
C THR A 573 3.65 14.84 23.63
N PHE A 574 2.86 15.91 23.48
CA PHE A 574 1.83 15.97 22.43
C PHE A 574 2.44 15.94 21.03
N VAL A 575 3.45 16.78 20.75
CA VAL A 575 4.09 16.83 19.44
C VAL A 575 4.75 15.48 19.11
N GLU A 576 5.37 14.83 20.10
CA GLU A 576 5.92 13.47 19.96
C GLU A 576 4.84 12.42 19.68
N ALA A 577 3.73 12.45 20.42
CA ALA A 577 2.61 11.52 20.23
C ALA A 577 1.93 11.71 18.87
N ARG A 578 1.73 12.96 18.41
CA ARG A 578 1.20 13.26 17.07
C ARG A 578 2.16 12.78 15.99
N PHE A 579 3.47 13.00 16.16
CA PHE A 579 4.47 12.51 15.24
C PHE A 579 4.41 10.98 15.11
N GLN A 580 4.45 10.25 16.22
CA GLN A 580 4.35 8.78 16.22
C GLN A 580 3.02 8.27 15.66
N PHE A 581 1.90 8.96 15.92
CA PHE A 581 0.60 8.60 15.38
C PHE A 581 0.60 8.70 13.85
N LEU A 582 1.09 9.81 13.29
CA LEU A 582 1.20 10.01 11.85
C LEU A 582 2.13 8.97 11.20
N LEU A 583 3.26 8.64 11.85
CA LEU A 583 4.20 7.62 11.36
C LEU A 583 3.60 6.21 11.28
N SER A 584 2.70 5.86 12.21
CA SER A 584 2.19 4.49 12.34
C SER A 584 0.87 4.25 11.59
N HIS A 585 0.07 5.29 11.37
CA HIS A 585 -1.30 5.16 10.86
C HIS A 585 -1.53 5.73 9.46
N LEU A 586 -0.55 6.42 8.87
CA LEU A 586 -0.70 6.96 7.51
C LEU A 586 -0.20 5.99 6.45
N ALA A 587 -1.05 5.71 5.46
CA ALA A 587 -0.69 4.92 4.27
C ALA A 587 0.17 5.71 3.26
N SER A 588 0.03 7.05 3.24
CA SER A 588 0.83 7.97 2.44
C SER A 588 1.32 9.12 3.34
N LEU A 589 2.63 9.31 3.38
CA LEU A 589 3.28 10.36 4.17
C LEU A 589 3.37 11.69 3.41
N ASP A 590 3.12 11.67 2.10
CA ASP A 590 3.32 12.83 1.22
C ASP A 590 2.24 13.90 1.43
N ASP A 591 0.99 13.51 1.67
CA ASP A 591 -0.13 14.45 1.92
C ASP A 591 0.07 15.27 3.21
N TRP A 592 0.85 14.74 4.15
CA TRP A 592 1.12 15.34 5.46
C TRP A 592 2.54 15.90 5.57
N ALA A 593 3.32 15.91 4.48
CA ALA A 593 4.72 16.34 4.48
C ALA A 593 4.97 17.73 5.09
N PRO A 594 4.13 18.78 4.83
CA PRO A 594 4.33 20.10 5.44
C PRO A 594 4.12 20.10 6.96
N GLN A 595 3.09 19.40 7.45
CA GLN A 595 2.81 19.29 8.87
C GLN A 595 3.88 18.43 9.56
N LEU A 596 4.28 17.31 8.96
CA LEU A 596 5.36 16.45 9.46
C LEU A 596 6.69 17.20 9.55
N THR A 597 7.03 18.00 8.54
CA THR A 597 8.24 18.84 8.55
C THR A 597 8.20 19.85 9.70
N SER A 598 7.06 20.53 9.89
CA SER A 598 6.89 21.51 10.97
C SER A 598 7.00 20.86 12.35
N ILE A 599 6.29 19.74 12.56
CA ILE A 599 6.35 18.93 13.78
C ILE A 599 7.78 18.46 14.05
N PHE A 600 8.46 17.94 13.02
CA PHE A 600 9.83 17.44 13.15
C PHE A 600 10.81 18.55 13.54
N VAL A 601 10.73 19.73 12.91
CA VAL A 601 11.57 20.88 13.28
C VAL A 601 11.30 21.33 14.72
N ILE A 602 10.03 21.39 15.14
CA ILE A 602 9.67 21.72 16.53
C ILE A 602 10.27 20.69 17.51
N LEU A 603 10.23 19.40 17.18
CA LEU A 603 10.83 18.34 18.00
C LEU A 603 12.35 18.43 18.05
N VAL A 604 13.01 18.67 16.92
CA VAL A 604 14.47 18.83 16.86
C VAL A 604 14.90 19.99 17.75
N LEU A 605 14.23 21.14 17.64
CA LEU A 605 14.52 22.30 18.51
C LEU A 605 14.28 21.99 19.99
N ALA A 606 13.18 21.32 20.32
CA ALA A 606 12.86 20.96 21.71
C ALA A 606 13.88 19.97 22.30
N LYS A 607 14.32 18.97 21.54
CA LYS A 607 15.33 18.00 21.97
C LYS A 607 16.72 18.63 22.06
N LEU A 608 17.07 19.54 21.15
CA LEU A 608 18.32 20.31 21.25
C LEU A 608 18.36 21.20 22.50
N ASP A 609 17.24 21.86 22.82
CA ASP A 609 17.10 22.63 24.06
C ASP A 609 17.19 21.74 25.30
N GLN A 610 16.61 20.53 25.27
CA GLN A 610 16.76 19.53 26.34
C GLN A 610 18.23 19.11 26.52
N VAL A 611 18.93 18.84 25.42
CA VAL A 611 20.37 18.51 25.43
C VAL A 611 21.19 19.66 26.02
N ALA A 612 20.90 20.90 25.65
CA ALA A 612 21.61 22.08 26.15
C ALA A 612 21.40 22.31 27.65
N ARG A 613 20.22 21.97 28.20
CA ARG A 613 19.88 22.16 29.62
C ARG A 613 20.26 20.96 30.51
N CYS A 614 20.45 19.78 29.94
CA CYS A 614 20.76 18.56 30.70
C CYS A 614 22.21 18.54 31.19
N ALA A 615 22.42 18.34 32.50
CA ALA A 615 23.75 18.16 33.09
C ALA A 615 24.46 16.88 32.56
N ALA A 616 23.69 15.88 32.11
CA ALA A 616 24.18 14.68 31.44
C ALA A 616 24.07 14.80 29.91
N ALA A 617 24.69 15.84 29.34
CA ALA A 617 24.71 16.11 27.90
C ALA A 617 24.99 14.89 27.00
N PRO A 618 25.98 14.00 27.26
CA PRO A 618 26.28 12.90 26.34
C PRO A 618 25.17 11.84 26.26
N ALA A 619 24.42 11.60 27.34
CA ALA A 619 23.31 10.64 27.33
C ALA A 619 22.10 11.20 26.56
N ALA A 620 21.80 12.50 26.76
CA ALA A 620 20.74 13.18 26.02
C ALA A 620 21.07 13.30 24.52
N GLU A 621 22.36 13.49 24.17
CA GLU A 621 22.82 13.48 22.78
C GLU A 621 22.68 12.11 22.11
N ALA A 622 22.97 11.02 22.83
CA ALA A 622 22.76 9.67 22.33
C ALA A 622 21.28 9.37 22.05
N GLU A 623 20.38 9.81 22.93
CA GLU A 623 18.93 9.68 22.74
C GLU A 623 18.44 10.51 21.56
N PHE A 624 18.93 11.74 21.41
CA PHE A 624 18.63 12.61 20.27
C PHE A 624 19.13 12.00 18.94
N ASN A 625 20.35 11.48 18.92
CA ASN A 625 20.90 10.81 17.73
C ASN A 625 20.08 9.58 17.36
N LYS A 626 19.64 8.79 18.35
CA LYS A 626 18.74 7.65 18.12
C LYS A 626 17.42 8.10 17.49
N PHE A 627 16.83 9.20 17.98
CA PHE A 627 15.61 9.78 17.41
C PHE A 627 15.78 10.24 15.96
N LEU A 628 16.89 10.93 15.65
CA LEU A 628 17.19 11.35 14.27
C LEU A 628 17.32 10.14 13.34
N LEU A 629 18.08 9.13 13.73
CA LEU A 629 18.29 7.91 12.95
C LEU A 629 16.98 7.14 12.72
N SER A 630 16.18 6.94 13.78
CA SER A 630 14.88 6.26 13.65
C SER A 630 13.93 7.02 12.73
N THR A 631 14.00 8.35 12.72
CA THR A 631 13.16 9.17 11.84
C THR A 631 13.58 9.04 10.38
N VAL A 632 14.88 8.99 10.09
CA VAL A 632 15.39 8.79 8.73
C VAL A 632 14.98 7.41 8.19
N GLU A 633 15.05 6.37 9.03
CA GLU A 633 14.64 5.01 8.66
C GLU A 633 13.14 4.91 8.35
N GLN A 634 12.30 5.54 9.18
CA GLN A 634 10.85 5.46 9.04
C GLN A 634 10.29 6.43 7.99
N CYS A 635 10.93 7.59 7.79
CA CYS A 635 10.41 8.71 7.01
C CYS A 635 11.47 9.52 6.23
N GLY A 636 12.40 8.83 5.57
CA GLY A 636 13.38 9.49 4.71
C GLY A 636 12.81 10.22 3.48
N GLY A 637 11.50 10.12 3.19
CA GLY A 637 10.85 10.75 2.04
C GLY A 637 10.82 12.28 2.12
N PHE A 638 10.15 12.85 3.12
CA PHE A 638 10.03 14.30 3.28
C PHE A 638 11.39 14.95 3.64
N LEU A 639 12.26 14.22 4.34
CA LEU A 639 13.60 14.72 4.70
C LEU A 639 14.55 14.85 3.49
N LYS A 640 14.27 14.18 2.36
CA LYS A 640 15.05 14.35 1.11
C LYS A 640 14.85 15.70 0.46
N GLU A 641 13.81 16.44 0.85
CA GLU A 641 13.63 17.79 0.33
C GLU A 641 14.83 18.65 0.76
N LYS A 642 15.53 19.20 -0.23
CA LYS A 642 16.79 19.93 -0.04
C LYS A 642 16.68 21.01 1.03
N ALA A 643 15.57 21.75 1.05
CA ALA A 643 15.35 22.83 2.01
C ALA A 643 15.29 22.33 3.47
N VAL A 644 14.61 21.21 3.72
CA VAL A 644 14.44 20.63 5.06
C VAL A 644 15.76 20.07 5.56
N TYR A 645 16.46 19.30 4.71
CA TYR A 645 17.78 18.79 5.03
C TYR A 645 18.77 19.91 5.37
N GLU A 646 18.85 20.95 4.53
CA GLU A 646 19.75 22.08 4.77
C GLU A 646 19.38 22.87 6.03
N LEU A 647 18.09 22.96 6.39
CA LEU A 647 17.67 23.61 7.63
C LEU A 647 18.12 22.81 8.85
N VAL A 648 17.89 21.49 8.86
CA VAL A 648 18.27 20.63 9.99
C VAL A 648 19.79 20.62 10.17
N VAL A 649 20.56 20.51 9.09
CA VAL A 649 22.03 20.58 9.16
C VAL A 649 22.49 21.94 9.68
N ARG A 650 21.93 23.05 9.17
CA ARG A 650 22.24 24.40 9.67
C ARG A 650 21.96 24.55 11.16
N LEU A 651 20.80 24.07 11.64
CA LEU A 651 20.44 24.10 13.05
C LEU A 651 21.43 23.31 13.91
N LEU A 652 21.89 22.15 13.45
CA LEU A 652 22.89 21.34 14.17
C LEU A 652 24.27 22.03 14.19
N GLU A 653 24.68 22.67 13.10
CA GLU A 653 25.94 23.40 13.01
C GLU A 653 25.94 24.68 13.88
N GLU A 654 24.86 25.46 13.86
CA GLU A 654 24.68 26.67 14.67
C GLU A 654 24.76 26.37 16.18
N GLN A 655 24.27 25.20 16.60
CA GLN A 655 24.33 24.73 17.98
C GLN A 655 25.66 24.00 18.32
N GLY A 656 26.62 23.98 17.38
CA GLY A 656 27.94 23.39 17.58
C GLY A 656 28.01 21.87 17.55
N ARG A 657 26.94 21.17 17.12
CA ARG A 657 26.81 19.70 17.15
C ARG A 657 27.16 19.05 15.80
N ARG A 658 28.41 19.27 15.36
CA ARG A 658 28.91 18.81 14.06
C ARG A 658 28.91 17.28 13.89
N GLU A 659 29.13 16.51 14.96
CA GLU A 659 29.11 15.04 14.91
C GLU A 659 27.71 14.47 14.65
N SER A 660 26.68 15.04 15.30
CA SER A 660 25.27 14.70 15.02
C SER A 660 24.88 15.06 13.59
N ALA A 661 25.35 16.20 13.07
CA ALA A 661 25.14 16.58 11.67
C ALA A 661 25.79 15.59 10.70
N LEU A 662 27.01 15.11 11.00
CA LEU A 662 27.69 14.08 10.22
C LEU A 662 26.91 12.76 10.23
N MET A 663 26.42 12.31 11.39
CA MET A 663 25.61 11.09 11.50
C MET A 663 24.30 11.20 10.72
N PHE A 664 23.61 12.33 10.83
CA PHE A 664 22.39 12.60 10.06
C PHE A 664 22.64 12.63 8.55
N ALA A 665 23.72 13.29 8.09
CA ALA A 665 24.10 13.33 6.68
C ALA A 665 24.46 11.94 6.11
N LYS A 666 25.15 11.10 6.90
CA LYS A 666 25.44 9.70 6.55
C LYS A 666 24.16 8.88 6.41
N ALA A 667 23.20 9.03 7.33
CA ALA A 667 21.93 8.33 7.29
C ALA A 667 21.09 8.71 6.06
N MET A 668 21.07 10.00 5.69
CA MET A 668 20.36 10.52 4.52
C MET A 668 21.06 10.24 3.18
N GLN A 669 22.25 9.63 3.19
CA GLN A 669 23.09 9.38 2.00
C GLN A 669 23.51 10.65 1.24
N HIS A 670 23.60 11.80 1.92
CA HIS A 670 24.12 13.04 1.32
C HIS A 670 25.65 13.08 1.38
N THR A 671 26.28 12.47 0.38
CA THR A 671 27.73 12.28 0.32
C THR A 671 28.52 13.56 0.14
N SER A 672 27.95 14.60 -0.49
CA SER A 672 28.62 15.89 -0.68
C SER A 672 28.97 16.58 0.65
N TYR A 673 28.04 16.63 1.59
CA TYR A 673 28.27 17.21 2.91
C TYR A 673 29.29 16.40 3.72
N VAL A 674 29.18 15.07 3.70
CA VAL A 674 30.12 14.18 4.43
C VAL A 674 31.55 14.36 3.92
N VAL A 675 31.74 14.45 2.59
CA VAL A 675 33.06 14.66 1.97
C VAL A 675 33.59 16.06 2.29
N ALA A 676 32.75 17.10 2.17
CA ALA A 676 33.13 18.47 2.56
C ALA A 676 33.55 18.55 4.04
N TYR A 677 32.86 17.83 4.93
CA TYR A 677 33.20 17.74 6.35
C TYR A 677 34.59 17.12 6.58
N HIS A 678 34.88 15.97 5.97
CA HIS A 678 36.18 15.31 6.11
C HIS A 678 37.33 16.14 5.47
N ILE A 679 37.06 16.84 4.37
CA ILE A 679 38.01 17.78 3.76
C ILE A 679 38.30 18.96 4.71
N ALA A 680 37.27 19.52 5.36
CA ALA A 680 37.45 20.61 6.34
C ALA A 680 38.28 20.18 7.56
N GLN A 681 38.22 18.90 7.95
CA GLN A 681 39.01 18.30 9.02
C GLN A 681 40.40 17.77 8.56
N GLN A 682 40.79 18.00 7.30
CA GLN A 682 42.02 17.48 6.68
C GLN A 682 42.16 15.95 6.67
N GLN A 683 41.05 15.21 6.83
CA GLN A 683 41.00 13.75 6.76
C GLN A 683 40.75 13.30 5.32
N PHE A 684 41.74 13.48 4.45
CA PHE A 684 41.61 13.21 3.01
C PHE A 684 41.40 11.72 2.68
N ASP A 685 41.99 10.81 3.46
CA ASP A 685 41.85 9.36 3.25
C ASP A 685 40.40 8.91 3.44
N GLU A 686 39.76 9.35 4.53
CA GLU A 686 38.35 9.04 4.79
C GLU A 686 37.44 9.68 3.73
N ALA A 687 37.72 10.91 3.30
CA ALA A 687 36.99 11.57 2.22
C ALA A 687 37.01 10.76 0.91
N VAL A 688 38.17 10.19 0.53
CA VAL A 688 38.31 9.31 -0.63
C VAL A 688 37.53 8.01 -0.44
N THR A 689 37.53 7.41 0.77
CA THR A 689 36.74 6.20 1.03
C THR A 689 35.24 6.44 0.89
N VAL A 690 34.74 7.59 1.35
CA VAL A 690 33.33 7.98 1.23
C VAL A 690 32.98 8.25 -0.24
N LEU A 691 33.84 8.95 -0.99
CA LEU A 691 33.66 9.12 -2.44
C LEU A 691 33.66 7.78 -3.19
N GLY A 692 34.49 6.82 -2.79
CA GLY A 692 34.49 5.46 -3.35
C GLY A 692 33.17 4.70 -3.21
N THR A 693 32.23 5.18 -2.36
CA THR A 693 30.87 4.64 -2.27
C THR A 693 29.90 5.27 -3.29
N CYS A 694 30.27 6.39 -3.91
CA CYS A 694 29.47 7.13 -4.88
C CYS A 694 29.56 6.48 -6.27
N HIS A 695 28.61 5.60 -6.58
CA HIS A 695 28.47 4.91 -7.88
C HIS A 695 27.01 4.86 -8.34
N GLY A 696 26.77 4.74 -9.65
CA GLY A 696 25.46 4.52 -10.25
C GLY A 696 24.83 5.76 -10.90
N SER A 697 23.87 6.40 -10.23
CA SER A 697 23.09 7.53 -10.80
C SER A 697 23.93 8.80 -10.96
N VAL A 698 23.65 9.60 -12.01
CA VAL A 698 24.35 10.86 -12.31
C VAL A 698 24.41 11.81 -11.11
N ALA A 699 23.33 11.90 -10.32
CA ALA A 699 23.28 12.73 -9.11
C ALA A 699 24.28 12.29 -8.03
N ARG A 700 24.56 10.98 -7.94
CA ARG A 700 25.56 10.44 -6.99
C ARG A 700 26.98 10.62 -7.48
N LEU A 701 27.19 10.86 -8.77
CA LEU A 701 28.52 11.13 -9.35
C LEU A 701 28.92 12.60 -9.22
N GLN A 702 27.98 13.51 -8.92
CA GLN A 702 28.24 14.94 -8.75
C GLN A 702 29.40 15.28 -7.78
N PRO A 703 29.52 14.63 -6.59
CA PRO A 703 30.63 14.88 -5.67
C PRO A 703 32.02 14.64 -6.28
N TRP A 704 32.14 13.72 -7.25
CA TRP A 704 33.42 13.51 -7.94
C TRP A 704 33.87 14.79 -8.66
N TYR A 705 32.97 15.52 -9.31
CA TYR A 705 33.33 16.76 -10.01
C TYR A 705 33.72 17.89 -9.06
N GLU A 706 33.06 17.98 -7.91
CA GLU A 706 33.27 19.06 -6.94
C GLU A 706 34.60 18.88 -6.18
N PHE A 707 34.90 17.65 -5.73
CA PHE A 707 36.01 17.41 -4.80
C PHE A 707 37.29 16.89 -5.46
N THR A 708 37.26 16.41 -6.72
CA THR A 708 38.47 15.91 -7.41
C THR A 708 39.57 16.97 -7.49
N SER A 709 39.23 18.23 -7.74
CA SER A 709 40.21 19.33 -7.84
C SER A 709 41.02 19.56 -6.57
N VAL A 710 40.43 19.28 -5.40
CA VAL A 710 41.08 19.40 -4.09
C VAL A 710 41.83 18.12 -3.75
N LEU A 711 41.20 16.96 -3.95
CA LEU A 711 41.76 15.67 -3.55
C LEU A 711 42.96 15.24 -4.41
N ILE A 712 42.98 15.57 -5.70
CA ILE A 712 44.10 15.23 -6.59
C ILE A 712 45.41 15.90 -6.17
N GLN A 713 45.34 17.05 -5.47
CA GLN A 713 46.52 17.78 -5.00
C GLN A 713 47.12 17.19 -3.72
N HIS A 714 46.32 16.48 -2.93
CA HIS A 714 46.75 15.94 -1.63
C HIS A 714 46.94 14.41 -1.63
N ARG A 715 46.07 13.69 -2.34
CA ARG A 715 45.99 12.21 -2.32
C ARG A 715 45.67 11.62 -3.71
N PRO A 716 46.54 11.79 -4.73
CA PRO A 716 46.26 11.38 -6.10
C PRO A 716 46.18 9.85 -6.30
N VAL A 717 47.02 9.08 -5.62
CA VAL A 717 47.06 7.61 -5.76
C VAL A 717 45.81 6.97 -5.15
N ALA A 718 45.44 7.40 -3.93
CA ALA A 718 44.22 6.92 -3.30
C ALA A 718 42.98 7.30 -4.12
N LEU A 719 42.95 8.50 -4.69
CA LEU A 719 41.83 8.98 -5.51
C LEU A 719 41.67 8.18 -6.82
N VAL A 720 42.76 7.98 -7.57
CA VAL A 720 42.73 7.23 -8.84
C VAL A 720 42.37 5.76 -8.60
N THR A 721 42.90 5.14 -7.56
CA THR A 721 42.53 3.76 -7.21
C THR A 721 41.05 3.65 -6.81
N ALA A 722 40.50 4.63 -6.09
CA ALA A 722 39.07 4.67 -5.77
C ALA A 722 38.20 4.85 -7.04
N LEU A 723 38.57 5.76 -7.95
CA LEU A 723 37.90 5.96 -9.24
C LEU A 723 37.87 4.67 -10.07
N LEU A 724 39.01 4.01 -10.23
CA LEU A 724 39.10 2.75 -10.99
C LEU A 724 38.25 1.64 -10.38
N ARG A 725 38.15 1.56 -9.04
CA ARG A 725 37.25 0.60 -8.37
C ARG A 725 35.78 0.89 -8.66
N VAL A 726 35.38 2.16 -8.74
CA VAL A 726 34.01 2.55 -9.08
C VAL A 726 33.72 2.19 -10.54
N LEU A 727 34.59 2.56 -11.48
CA LEU A 727 34.44 2.21 -12.89
C LEU A 727 34.37 0.69 -13.12
N ALA A 728 35.20 -0.09 -12.41
CA ALA A 728 35.14 -1.55 -12.46
C ALA A 728 33.82 -2.13 -11.93
N LYS A 729 33.21 -1.52 -10.91
CA LYS A 729 31.90 -1.94 -10.40
C LYS A 729 30.77 -1.60 -11.38
N GLU A 730 30.81 -0.43 -12.00
CA GLU A 730 29.79 0.00 -12.97
C GLU A 730 29.82 -0.82 -14.25
N ALA A 731 31.02 -1.17 -14.73
CA ALA A 731 31.20 -2.09 -15.86
C ALA A 731 30.57 -3.47 -15.59
N ARG A 732 30.64 -4.00 -14.36
CA ARG A 732 29.98 -5.27 -13.98
C ARG A 732 28.45 -5.20 -13.99
N VAL A 733 27.88 -3.99 -13.81
CA VAL A 733 26.44 -3.74 -13.82
C VAL A 733 25.93 -3.45 -15.24
N GLY A 734 26.81 -3.46 -16.25
CA GLY A 734 26.47 -3.20 -17.65
C GLY A 734 26.33 -1.71 -18.00
N ARG A 735 26.75 -0.80 -17.11
CA ARG A 735 26.80 0.65 -17.38
C ARG A 735 28.22 1.03 -17.74
N VAL A 736 28.46 1.26 -19.03
CA VAL A 736 29.77 1.72 -19.51
C VAL A 736 29.87 3.22 -19.29
N LEU A 737 30.89 3.65 -18.53
CA LEU A 737 31.36 5.02 -18.33
C LEU A 737 30.29 6.11 -18.02
N PRO A 738 29.48 6.00 -16.95
CA PRO A 738 28.52 7.07 -16.59
C PRO A 738 29.21 8.36 -16.08
N LEU A 739 30.48 8.29 -15.70
CA LEU A 739 31.29 9.44 -15.30
C LEU A 739 31.85 10.15 -16.55
N GLN A 740 31.43 11.40 -16.78
CA GLN A 740 32.00 12.26 -17.81
C GLN A 740 33.44 12.67 -17.47
N VAL A 741 34.42 11.92 -17.98
CA VAL A 741 35.86 12.16 -17.76
C VAL A 741 36.29 13.55 -18.25
N GLU A 742 35.64 14.09 -19.28
CA GLU A 742 35.89 15.43 -19.83
C GLU A 742 35.83 16.54 -18.77
N ARG A 743 34.86 16.47 -17.87
CA ARG A 743 34.67 17.48 -16.81
C ARG A 743 35.79 17.44 -15.78
N LEU A 744 36.46 16.31 -15.62
CA LEU A 744 37.56 16.12 -14.67
C LEU A 744 38.92 16.57 -15.23
N MET A 745 39.05 16.73 -16.56
CA MET A 745 40.30 17.12 -17.20
C MET A 745 40.88 18.44 -16.64
N THR A 746 40.02 19.41 -16.35
CA THR A 746 40.42 20.69 -15.74
C THR A 746 41.01 20.53 -14.34
N SER A 747 40.56 19.51 -13.59
CA SER A 747 41.09 19.20 -12.26
C SER A 747 42.46 18.51 -12.36
N PHE A 748 42.68 17.73 -13.41
CA PHE A 748 43.94 17.02 -13.64
C PHE A 748 45.10 17.92 -14.08
N ALA A 749 44.82 19.10 -14.65
CA ALA A 749 45.87 20.04 -15.07
C ALA A 749 46.72 20.57 -13.90
N ARG A 750 46.24 20.48 -12.65
CA ARG A 750 46.96 20.93 -11.45
C ARG A 750 47.78 19.82 -10.78
N TYR A 751 47.76 18.61 -11.33
CA TYR A 751 48.48 17.46 -10.79
C TYR A 751 49.90 17.39 -11.35
N ASP A 752 50.84 16.98 -10.50
CA ASP A 752 52.23 16.69 -10.87
C ASP A 752 52.65 15.38 -10.19
N VAL A 753 53.60 14.65 -10.80
CA VAL A 753 54.09 13.34 -10.34
C VAL A 753 54.72 13.44 -8.94
N SER A 754 55.28 14.60 -8.58
CA SER A 754 55.83 14.86 -7.25
C SER A 754 54.79 14.85 -6.12
N MET A 755 53.50 14.95 -6.45
CA MET A 755 52.39 14.93 -5.49
C MET A 755 51.96 13.51 -5.09
N ASN A 756 52.61 12.47 -5.64
CA ASN A 756 52.33 11.09 -5.31
C ASN A 756 52.66 10.76 -3.85
N GLU A 757 51.74 10.07 -3.19
CA GLU A 757 51.85 9.67 -1.78
C GLU A 757 52.92 8.60 -1.56
N VAL A 758 53.15 7.76 -2.58
CA VAL A 758 54.09 6.63 -2.54
C VAL A 758 55.37 7.08 -3.25
N ALA A 759 56.46 7.21 -2.48
CA ALA A 759 57.74 7.73 -2.97
C ALA A 759 58.35 6.91 -4.14
N ASP A 760 58.04 5.62 -4.23
CA ASP A 760 58.56 4.72 -5.28
C ASP A 760 57.75 4.77 -6.58
N ASN A 761 56.61 5.47 -6.60
CA ASN A 761 55.71 5.49 -7.75
C ASN A 761 56.00 6.70 -8.66
N THR A 762 56.79 6.46 -9.70
CA THR A 762 57.12 7.42 -10.75
C THR A 762 56.07 7.50 -11.85
N GLU A 763 55.00 6.70 -11.80
CA GLU A 763 53.97 6.70 -12.83
C GLU A 763 52.98 7.86 -12.66
N HIS A 764 52.66 8.51 -13.78
CA HIS A 764 51.66 9.57 -13.83
C HIS A 764 50.26 8.98 -13.64
N GLN A 765 49.65 9.19 -12.46
CA GLN A 765 48.41 8.50 -12.07
C GLN A 765 47.21 8.82 -12.98
N VAL A 766 47.18 10.02 -13.58
CA VAL A 766 46.15 10.37 -14.57
C VAL A 766 46.35 9.59 -15.88
N VAL A 767 47.59 9.27 -16.27
CA VAL A 767 47.87 8.44 -17.46
C VAL A 767 47.33 7.02 -17.22
N VAL A 768 47.58 6.44 -16.04
CA VAL A 768 47.05 5.13 -15.66
C VAL A 768 45.51 5.12 -15.66
N LEU A 769 44.88 6.18 -15.16
CA LEU A 769 43.42 6.31 -15.18
C LEU A 769 42.88 6.35 -16.62
N LEU A 770 43.46 7.21 -17.47
CA LEU A 770 43.02 7.41 -18.84
C LEU A 770 43.26 6.17 -19.71
N ASP A 771 44.40 5.51 -19.54
CA ASP A 771 44.74 4.26 -20.22
C ASP A 771 43.68 3.17 -19.97
N GLN A 772 43.28 2.98 -18.70
CA GLN A 772 42.21 2.05 -18.35
C GLN A 772 40.84 2.52 -18.90
N CYS A 773 40.53 3.81 -18.85
CA CYS A 773 39.29 4.36 -19.42
C CYS A 773 39.18 4.12 -20.93
N ILE A 774 40.29 4.20 -21.66
CA ILE A 774 40.34 4.02 -23.12
C ILE A 774 40.29 2.53 -23.47
N HIS A 775 41.23 1.73 -22.97
CA HIS A 775 41.41 0.34 -23.43
C HIS A 775 40.47 -0.67 -22.76
N ARG A 776 40.04 -0.42 -21.52
CA ARG A 776 39.23 -1.38 -20.74
C ARG A 776 37.77 -1.01 -20.66
N TYR A 777 37.45 0.27 -20.75
CA TYR A 777 36.09 0.79 -20.59
C TYR A 777 35.57 1.52 -21.84
N ASP A 778 36.27 1.41 -22.98
CA ASP A 778 35.88 1.92 -24.31
C ASP A 778 35.35 3.35 -24.30
N CYS A 779 36.14 4.29 -23.76
CA CYS A 779 35.83 5.70 -23.89
C CYS A 779 35.89 6.11 -25.38
N PHE A 780 34.89 6.85 -25.88
CA PHE A 780 34.86 7.33 -27.28
C PHE A 780 35.12 8.84 -27.41
N SER A 781 35.31 9.56 -26.30
CA SER A 781 35.46 11.01 -26.32
C SER A 781 36.79 11.43 -26.93
N SER A 782 36.72 12.17 -28.04
CA SER A 782 37.91 12.72 -28.70
C SER A 782 38.72 13.66 -27.82
N ALA A 783 38.07 14.43 -26.95
CA ALA A 783 38.74 15.32 -26.01
C ALA A 783 39.63 14.54 -25.02
N VAL A 784 39.13 13.41 -24.51
CA VAL A 784 39.88 12.53 -23.61
C VAL A 784 41.08 11.89 -24.32
N HIS A 785 40.89 11.48 -25.57
CA HIS A 785 41.95 10.89 -26.39
C HIS A 785 43.05 11.91 -26.73
N ASN A 786 42.65 13.12 -27.13
CA ASN A 786 43.59 14.22 -27.40
C ASN A 786 44.37 14.62 -26.15
N TYR A 787 43.70 14.62 -24.99
CA TYR A 787 44.37 14.88 -23.71
C TYR A 787 45.33 13.76 -23.31
N TYR A 788 44.97 12.50 -23.57
CA TYR A 788 45.85 11.35 -23.35
C TYR A 788 47.12 11.43 -24.20
N VAL A 789 46.98 11.75 -25.50
CA VAL A 789 48.12 11.98 -26.41
C VAL A 789 49.00 13.12 -25.90
N CYS A 790 48.39 14.21 -25.44
CA CYS A 790 49.11 15.35 -24.87
C CYS A 790 49.93 14.96 -23.65
N LEU A 791 49.34 14.21 -22.72
CA LEU A 791 50.04 13.74 -21.53
C LEU A 791 51.16 12.75 -21.88
N LEU A 792 50.93 11.79 -22.79
CA LEU A 792 51.95 10.82 -23.20
C LEU A 792 53.15 11.49 -23.89
N ALA A 793 52.90 12.50 -24.73
CA ALA A 793 53.95 13.29 -25.36
C ALA A 793 54.74 14.12 -24.34
N GLN A 794 54.07 14.69 -23.33
CA GLN A 794 54.72 15.42 -22.23
C GLN A 794 55.55 14.52 -21.32
N THR A 795 55.11 13.28 -21.07
CA THR A 795 55.84 12.29 -20.26
C THR A 795 56.89 11.51 -21.05
N HIS A 796 57.02 11.75 -22.36
CA HIS A 796 57.91 11.04 -23.29
C HIS A 796 57.77 9.49 -23.27
N ASP A 797 56.55 8.98 -23.08
CA ASP A 797 56.30 7.53 -23.10
C ASP A 797 56.04 7.05 -24.54
N VAL A 798 57.13 6.82 -25.27
CA VAL A 798 57.12 6.50 -26.70
C VAL A 798 56.37 5.18 -26.99
N VAL A 799 56.42 4.21 -26.06
CA VAL A 799 55.85 2.87 -26.27
C VAL A 799 54.33 2.92 -26.20
N ARG A 800 53.77 3.52 -25.14
CA ARG A 800 52.30 3.65 -25.00
C ARG A 800 51.72 4.59 -26.07
N LEU A 801 52.47 5.61 -26.48
CA LEU A 801 52.05 6.53 -27.54
C LEU A 801 51.95 5.84 -28.91
N ASP A 802 52.94 5.03 -29.28
CA ASP A 802 52.94 4.31 -30.55
C ASP A 802 51.84 3.24 -30.61
N ASP A 803 51.63 2.51 -29.50
CA ASP A 803 50.53 1.53 -29.40
C ASP A 803 49.16 2.21 -29.51
N PHE A 804 48.98 3.34 -28.82
CA PHE A 804 47.73 4.10 -28.86
C PHE A 804 47.41 4.67 -30.25
N ILE A 805 48.40 5.19 -30.97
CA ILE A 805 48.24 5.72 -32.34
C ILE A 805 47.84 4.63 -33.33
N ARG A 806 48.29 3.38 -33.11
CA ARG A 806 47.94 2.24 -33.97
C ARG A 806 46.55 1.67 -33.67
N THR A 807 46.11 1.74 -32.42
CA THR A 807 44.90 1.07 -31.93
C THR A 807 43.67 1.98 -31.91
N SER A 808 43.83 3.28 -31.63
CA SER A 808 42.71 4.19 -31.43
C SER A 808 42.31 4.96 -32.69
N LEU A 809 41.01 5.17 -32.88
CA LEU A 809 40.44 5.92 -34.02
C LEU A 809 39.80 7.27 -33.61
N PHE A 810 39.74 7.57 -32.31
CA PHE A 810 38.90 8.66 -31.77
C PHE A 810 39.67 9.96 -31.46
N PHE A 811 40.97 10.04 -31.77
CA PHE A 811 41.76 11.26 -31.58
C PHE A 811 41.84 12.11 -32.86
N ASP A 812 42.09 13.41 -32.70
CA ASP A 812 42.35 14.33 -33.81
C ASP A 812 43.81 14.17 -34.26
N THR A 813 44.00 13.65 -35.47
CA THR A 813 45.32 13.39 -36.08
C THR A 813 46.14 14.66 -36.28
N GLY A 814 45.50 15.79 -36.60
CA GLY A 814 46.18 17.08 -36.76
C GLY A 814 46.64 17.66 -35.42
N TYR A 815 45.80 17.53 -34.38
CA TYR A 815 46.18 17.91 -33.02
C TYR A 815 47.32 17.04 -32.50
N ALA A 816 47.21 15.71 -32.63
CA ALA A 816 48.23 14.75 -32.19
C ALA A 816 49.58 15.01 -32.88
N LEU A 817 49.57 15.27 -34.19
CA LEU A 817 50.79 15.57 -34.95
C LEU A 817 51.48 16.83 -34.45
N ARG A 818 50.73 17.91 -34.24
CA ARG A 818 51.28 19.17 -33.71
C ARG A 818 51.95 18.96 -32.36
N ILE A 819 51.29 18.27 -31.44
CA ILE A 819 51.80 17.99 -30.10
C ILE A 819 53.05 17.09 -30.15
N CYS A 820 53.06 16.05 -31.01
CA CYS A 820 54.23 15.19 -31.18
C CYS A 820 55.44 15.97 -31.73
N LEU A 821 55.22 16.92 -32.64
CA LEU A 821 56.28 17.79 -33.16
C LEU A 821 56.77 18.79 -32.11
N GLU A 822 55.88 19.38 -31.32
CA GLU A 822 56.22 20.29 -30.22
C GLU A 822 57.08 19.61 -29.14
N HIS A 823 56.80 18.35 -28.84
CA HIS A 823 57.50 17.55 -27.83
C HIS A 823 58.62 16.64 -28.39
N GLY A 824 58.93 16.70 -29.70
CA GLY A 824 60.04 15.96 -30.30
C GLY A 824 59.81 14.45 -30.54
N CYS A 825 58.59 13.95 -30.45
CA CYS A 825 58.26 12.52 -30.66
C CYS A 825 58.22 12.16 -32.15
N THR A 826 59.39 12.00 -32.78
CA THR A 826 59.55 11.79 -34.23
C THR A 826 58.95 10.47 -34.74
N THR A 827 59.09 9.37 -34.00
CA THR A 827 58.56 8.05 -34.40
C THR A 827 57.03 8.04 -34.49
N ALA A 828 56.37 8.62 -33.49
CA ALA A 828 54.93 8.82 -33.44
C ALA A 828 54.46 9.80 -34.54
N ALA A 829 55.20 10.88 -34.79
CA ALA A 829 54.91 11.82 -35.87
C ALA A 829 54.96 11.15 -37.26
N VAL A 830 55.96 10.28 -37.52
CA VAL A 830 56.05 9.50 -38.76
C VAL A 830 54.87 8.53 -38.89
N ALA A 831 54.46 7.87 -37.82
CA ALA A 831 53.28 7.00 -37.81
C ALA A 831 51.99 7.78 -38.12
N LEU A 832 51.83 8.99 -37.58
CA LEU A 832 50.71 9.88 -37.86
C LEU A 832 50.70 10.38 -39.31
N TYR A 833 51.86 10.80 -39.86
CA TYR A 833 51.95 11.20 -41.26
C TYR A 833 51.59 10.04 -42.21
N LYS A 834 52.00 8.80 -41.88
CA LYS A 834 51.58 7.59 -42.62
C LYS A 834 50.07 7.40 -42.56
N HIS A 835 49.46 7.58 -41.39
CA HIS A 835 48.02 7.47 -41.19
C HIS A 835 47.26 8.56 -41.97
N MET A 836 47.82 9.76 -42.10
CA MET A 836 47.26 10.88 -42.86
C MET A 836 47.51 10.79 -44.39
N HIS A 837 48.15 9.73 -44.87
CA HIS A 837 48.59 9.57 -46.27
C HIS A 837 49.56 10.66 -46.77
N LEU A 838 50.18 11.41 -45.85
CA LEU A 838 51.18 12.42 -46.17
C LEU A 838 52.57 11.78 -46.22
N TYR A 839 52.76 10.89 -47.19
CA TYR A 839 53.96 10.04 -47.24
C TYR A 839 55.24 10.80 -47.52
N ARG A 840 55.17 11.90 -48.28
CA ARG A 840 56.30 12.81 -48.48
C ARG A 840 56.77 13.44 -47.16
N ASP A 841 55.82 13.88 -46.34
CA ASP A 841 56.12 14.49 -45.04
C ASP A 841 56.56 13.43 -44.02
N ALA A 842 56.01 12.21 -44.10
CA ALA A 842 56.47 11.07 -43.30
C ALA A 842 57.94 10.72 -43.59
N VAL A 843 58.31 10.60 -44.87
CA VAL A 843 59.67 10.24 -45.30
C VAL A 843 60.63 11.37 -45.00
N THR A 844 60.26 12.63 -45.24
CA THR A 844 61.11 13.76 -44.87
C THR A 844 61.28 13.89 -43.36
N THR A 845 60.22 13.72 -42.56
CA THR A 845 60.34 13.75 -41.09
C THR A 845 61.18 12.58 -40.55
N ALA A 846 61.13 11.41 -41.20
CA ALA A 846 61.98 10.27 -40.88
C ALA A 846 63.47 10.51 -41.24
N LEU A 847 63.73 11.15 -42.39
CA LEU A 847 65.08 11.46 -42.89
C LEU A 847 65.74 12.68 -42.23
N TYR A 848 64.94 13.66 -41.82
CA TYR A 848 65.39 14.91 -41.19
C TYR A 848 65.12 14.94 -39.69
N ALA A 849 64.81 13.79 -39.08
CA ALA A 849 64.63 13.69 -37.64
C ALA A 849 65.84 14.32 -36.91
N PRO A 850 65.63 15.30 -36.01
CA PRO A 850 66.74 15.88 -35.27
C PRO A 850 67.44 14.79 -34.47
N ARG A 851 68.78 14.70 -34.61
CA ARG A 851 69.65 13.87 -33.76
C ARG A 851 69.36 14.15 -32.29
N GLU A 852 68.50 13.36 -31.66
CA GLU A 852 68.28 13.51 -30.23
C GLU A 852 69.50 13.03 -29.48
N ARG A 853 70.11 14.01 -28.80
CA ARG A 853 71.17 13.84 -27.81
C ARG A 853 70.67 12.88 -26.72
N ARG A 854 71.01 11.61 -26.86
CA ARG A 854 71.18 10.73 -25.70
C ARG A 854 72.33 11.29 -24.86
N HIS A 855 72.01 11.96 -23.75
CA HIS A 855 72.98 12.14 -22.69
C HIS A 855 73.27 10.77 -22.06
N SER A 856 74.52 10.31 -22.23
CA SER A 856 75.18 9.13 -21.63
C SER A 856 74.67 7.76 -22.07
N SER A 857 75.48 6.75 -22.41
CA SER A 857 76.89 6.44 -22.13
C SER A 857 77.55 5.83 -23.37
N GLY A 858 78.80 6.21 -23.62
CA GLY A 858 79.47 5.99 -24.91
C GLY A 858 80.00 4.58 -25.18
N SER A 859 80.10 4.30 -26.47
CA SER A 859 81.25 3.67 -27.12
C SER A 859 81.05 3.76 -28.63
N ALA A 860 82.17 3.83 -29.34
CA ALA A 860 82.30 4.10 -30.77
C ALA A 860 81.42 3.20 -31.67
N GLU A 861 80.72 3.81 -32.62
CA GLU A 861 80.26 3.25 -33.90
C GLU A 861 79.52 4.37 -34.66
N GLU A 862 80.27 5.32 -35.22
CA GLU A 862 79.72 6.48 -35.94
C GLU A 862 79.10 6.10 -37.32
N ASP A 863 79.33 4.88 -37.81
CA ASP A 863 78.82 4.39 -39.11
C ASP A 863 77.48 3.62 -39.02
N SER A 864 77.03 3.25 -37.81
CA SER A 864 75.81 2.43 -37.60
C SER A 864 74.51 3.25 -37.56
N TYR A 865 74.59 4.54 -37.21
CA TYR A 865 73.41 5.38 -36.98
C TYR A 865 72.75 5.92 -38.27
N VAL A 866 73.53 6.12 -39.35
CA VAL A 866 73.01 6.56 -40.66
C VAL A 866 72.11 5.48 -41.28
N LEU A 867 72.35 4.21 -40.95
CA LEU A 867 71.50 3.11 -41.40
C LEU A 867 70.11 3.14 -40.77
N SER A 868 69.95 3.57 -39.51
CA SER A 868 68.64 3.44 -38.84
C SER A 868 67.57 4.39 -39.40
N GLU A 869 67.95 5.60 -39.83
CA GLU A 869 67.05 6.58 -40.43
C GLU A 869 66.69 6.19 -41.88
N LEU A 870 67.67 5.68 -42.62
CA LEU A 870 67.49 5.15 -43.97
C LEU A 870 66.62 3.88 -43.96
N VAL A 871 66.87 2.94 -43.04
CA VAL A 871 66.08 1.71 -42.87
C VAL A 871 64.64 2.03 -42.46
N ALA A 872 64.44 3.00 -41.56
CA ALA A 872 63.09 3.45 -41.20
C ALA A 872 62.36 4.04 -42.41
N ALA A 873 63.04 4.84 -43.24
CA ALA A 873 62.50 5.39 -44.49
C ALA A 873 62.24 4.29 -45.54
N GLU A 874 63.15 3.33 -45.73
CA GLU A 874 63.01 2.17 -46.62
C GLU A 874 61.81 1.29 -46.21
N ASP A 875 61.65 1.00 -44.92
CA ASP A 875 60.49 0.29 -44.37
C ASP A 875 59.19 1.07 -44.58
N THR A 876 59.22 2.40 -44.46
CA THR A 876 58.06 3.23 -44.79
C THR A 876 57.68 3.08 -46.27
N LEU A 877 58.67 3.08 -47.18
CA LEU A 877 58.46 3.04 -48.62
C LEU A 877 58.03 1.65 -49.12
N ARG A 878 58.56 0.58 -48.50
CA ARG A 878 58.16 -0.82 -48.75
C ARG A 878 56.67 -1.04 -48.46
N GLY A 879 56.16 -0.44 -47.38
CA GLY A 879 54.74 -0.49 -47.03
C GLY A 879 53.79 0.27 -47.97
N LEU A 880 54.34 1.07 -48.92
CA LEU A 880 53.59 1.91 -49.86
C LEU A 880 53.48 1.30 -51.27
N VAL A 881 54.12 0.15 -51.51
CA VAL A 881 54.03 -0.57 -52.78
C VAL A 881 52.57 -0.96 -53.05
N GLY A 882 51.97 -0.34 -54.08
CA GLY A 882 50.57 -0.54 -54.48
C GLY A 882 49.56 0.49 -53.94
N LYS A 883 49.93 1.33 -52.96
CA LYS A 883 49.05 2.36 -52.35
C LYS A 883 49.20 3.75 -52.95
N VAL A 884 50.32 4.00 -53.63
CA VAL A 884 50.71 5.29 -54.21
C VAL A 884 50.97 5.11 -55.70
N GLY A 885 50.76 6.15 -56.50
CA GLY A 885 51.07 6.14 -57.93
C GLY A 885 52.54 5.79 -58.18
N LYS A 886 52.83 5.01 -59.23
CA LYS A 886 54.20 4.55 -59.55
C LYS A 886 55.20 5.71 -59.66
N ASP A 887 54.76 6.86 -60.15
CA ASP A 887 55.60 8.05 -60.34
C ASP A 887 55.93 8.76 -59.01
N GLU A 888 54.97 8.86 -58.10
CA GLU A 888 55.18 9.43 -56.75
C GLU A 888 56.06 8.52 -55.89
N LEU A 889 55.82 7.20 -55.95
CA LEU A 889 56.66 6.21 -55.27
C LEU A 889 58.10 6.26 -55.79
N ARG A 890 58.29 6.39 -57.11
CA ARG A 890 59.60 6.60 -57.72
C ARG A 890 60.26 7.89 -57.24
N HIS A 891 59.52 8.98 -57.11
CA HIS A 891 60.06 10.25 -56.59
C HIS A 891 60.49 10.15 -55.12
N LEU A 892 59.73 9.44 -54.28
CA LEU A 892 60.07 9.24 -52.87
C LEU A 892 61.27 8.31 -52.68
N TRP A 893 61.37 7.24 -53.47
CA TRP A 893 62.56 6.39 -53.52
C TRP A 893 63.79 7.12 -54.07
N MET A 894 63.61 8.03 -55.04
CA MET A 894 64.68 8.93 -55.48
C MET A 894 65.12 9.86 -54.36
N LEU A 895 64.20 10.38 -53.54
CA LEU A 895 64.53 11.27 -52.41
C LEU A 895 65.37 10.56 -51.34
N THR A 896 65.04 9.30 -51.01
CA THR A 896 65.85 8.49 -50.09
C THR A 896 67.20 8.11 -50.70
N ALA A 897 67.24 7.79 -52.00
CA ALA A 897 68.50 7.52 -52.71
C ALA A 897 69.40 8.76 -52.82
N GLU A 898 68.83 9.94 -53.06
CA GLU A 898 69.55 11.23 -53.08
C GLU A 898 70.17 11.52 -51.71
N GLN A 899 69.45 11.26 -50.62
CA GLN A 899 69.97 11.42 -49.27
C GLN A 899 71.07 10.39 -48.94
N ALA A 900 70.92 9.13 -49.37
CA ALA A 900 71.94 8.09 -49.22
C ALA A 900 73.23 8.45 -50.00
N LEU A 901 73.09 8.99 -51.22
CA LEU A 901 74.20 9.49 -52.03
C LEU A 901 74.85 10.75 -51.42
N ALA A 902 74.06 11.67 -50.88
CA ALA A 902 74.56 12.86 -50.19
C ALA A 902 75.36 12.52 -48.91
N SER A 903 75.09 11.36 -48.30
CA SER A 903 75.86 10.80 -47.19
C SER A 903 77.13 10.01 -47.60
N HIS A 904 77.48 10.01 -48.90
CA HIS A 904 78.61 9.29 -49.50
C HIS A 904 78.60 7.76 -49.33
N ASN A 905 77.43 7.15 -49.08
CA ASN A 905 77.31 5.70 -48.89
C ASN A 905 76.72 5.00 -50.13
N VAL A 906 77.60 4.52 -51.02
CA VAL A 906 77.22 3.85 -52.28
C VAL A 906 76.55 2.51 -52.03
N ALA A 907 76.97 1.77 -50.99
CA ALA A 907 76.38 0.50 -50.62
C ALA A 907 74.93 0.67 -50.15
N ALA A 908 74.63 1.73 -49.39
CA ALA A 908 73.27 2.07 -48.99
C ALA A 908 72.42 2.52 -50.20
N ALA A 909 72.97 3.35 -51.10
CA ALA A 909 72.25 3.74 -52.32
C ALA A 909 71.94 2.54 -53.25
N LEU A 910 72.86 1.58 -53.34
CA LEU A 910 72.63 0.31 -54.06
C LEU A 910 71.59 -0.57 -53.35
N ALA A 911 71.59 -0.61 -52.02
CA ALA A 911 70.56 -1.30 -51.24
C ALA A 911 69.18 -0.67 -51.51
N VAL A 912 69.03 0.66 -51.44
CA VAL A 912 67.79 1.37 -51.79
C VAL A 912 67.27 0.99 -53.19
N VAL A 913 68.17 0.88 -54.18
CA VAL A 913 67.79 0.47 -55.56
C VAL A 913 67.34 -0.99 -55.60
N GLN A 914 68.04 -1.91 -54.94
CA GLN A 914 67.68 -3.32 -54.87
C GLN A 914 66.35 -3.52 -54.12
N GLU A 915 66.18 -2.84 -52.99
CA GLU A 915 64.98 -2.91 -52.16
C GLU A 915 63.75 -2.26 -52.78
N SER A 916 63.92 -1.34 -53.74
CA SER A 916 62.83 -0.73 -54.49
C SER A 916 62.05 -1.71 -55.38
N GLY A 917 62.54 -2.95 -55.55
CA GLY A 917 61.81 -4.02 -56.25
C GLY A 917 61.50 -3.72 -57.72
N GLY A 918 62.34 -2.90 -58.37
CA GLY A 918 62.20 -2.51 -59.78
C GLY A 918 61.41 -1.22 -60.03
N VAL A 919 61.05 -0.47 -58.98
CA VAL A 919 60.46 0.89 -59.09
C VAL A 919 61.52 1.91 -59.48
N LEU A 920 62.70 1.84 -58.85
CA LEU A 920 63.90 2.50 -59.32
C LEU A 920 64.65 1.56 -60.24
N ARG A 921 65.07 2.06 -61.39
CA ARG A 921 66.05 1.37 -62.21
C ARG A 921 67.43 1.89 -61.89
N THR A 922 68.43 1.05 -62.05
CA THR A 922 69.85 1.44 -61.90
C THR A 922 70.18 2.63 -62.82
N GLU A 923 69.54 2.72 -64.00
CA GLU A 923 69.66 3.86 -64.92
C GLU A 923 69.14 5.20 -64.35
N ASP A 924 68.18 5.18 -63.42
CA ASP A 924 67.60 6.40 -62.84
C ASP A 924 68.50 7.05 -61.79
N VAL A 925 69.19 6.21 -61.00
CA VAL A 925 70.16 6.65 -59.99
C VAL A 925 71.49 7.04 -60.65
N LEU A 926 71.94 6.30 -61.68
CA LEU A 926 73.17 6.61 -62.43
C LEU A 926 73.15 8.01 -63.08
N ARG A 927 71.98 8.49 -63.55
CA ARG A 927 71.86 9.83 -64.18
C ARG A 927 72.09 11.01 -63.22
N LYS A 928 72.12 10.76 -61.91
CA LYS A 928 72.23 11.77 -60.85
C LYS A 928 73.59 11.75 -60.14
N ILE A 929 74.50 10.88 -60.56
CA ILE A 929 75.85 10.79 -60.03
C ILE A 929 76.76 11.69 -60.88
N ASP A 930 77.29 12.75 -60.27
CA ASP A 930 78.19 13.70 -60.95
C ASP A 930 79.68 13.25 -60.87
N ASP A 931 80.01 12.24 -60.05
CA ASP A 931 81.39 11.79 -59.80
C ASP A 931 81.70 10.45 -60.50
N VAL A 932 82.71 10.47 -61.38
CA VAL A 932 83.10 9.31 -62.21
C VAL A 932 83.60 8.14 -61.36
N ASN A 933 84.18 8.41 -60.19
CA ASN A 933 84.73 7.39 -59.30
C ASN A 933 83.65 6.52 -58.63
N LEU A 934 82.43 7.07 -58.46
CA LEU A 934 81.30 6.34 -57.91
C LEU A 934 80.69 5.36 -58.92
N VAL A 935 80.98 5.50 -60.22
CA VAL A 935 80.38 4.68 -61.30
C VAL A 935 81.07 3.32 -61.44
N ASP A 936 82.37 3.23 -61.16
CA ASP A 936 83.11 1.95 -61.22
C ASP A 936 82.56 0.92 -60.21
N ASP A 937 82.05 1.40 -59.07
CA ASP A 937 81.41 0.57 -58.04
C ASP A 937 80.05 -0.02 -58.48
N PHE A 938 79.43 0.50 -59.55
CA PHE A 938 78.17 -0.04 -60.13
C PHE A 938 78.39 -1.15 -61.17
N ARG A 939 79.64 -1.46 -61.54
CA ARG A 939 79.94 -2.40 -62.65
C ARG A 939 79.34 -3.79 -62.46
N GLY A 940 79.33 -4.31 -61.22
CA GLY A 940 78.76 -5.63 -60.91
C GLY A 940 77.24 -5.68 -61.16
N ALA A 941 76.51 -4.68 -60.66
CA ALA A 941 75.06 -4.58 -60.81
C ALA A 941 74.61 -4.41 -62.27
N ILE A 942 75.45 -3.80 -63.11
CA ILE A 942 75.16 -3.63 -64.55
C ILE A 942 75.24 -4.98 -65.29
N CYS A 943 76.20 -5.84 -64.97
CA CYS A 943 76.34 -7.16 -65.62
C CYS A 943 75.16 -8.08 -65.28
N GLU A 944 74.74 -8.13 -64.02
CA GLU A 944 73.57 -8.92 -63.59
C GLU A 944 72.28 -8.47 -64.31
N TYR A 945 72.12 -7.17 -64.57
CA TYR A 945 70.97 -6.66 -65.31
C TYR A 945 70.90 -7.20 -66.75
N PHE A 946 72.04 -7.28 -67.45
CA PHE A 946 72.07 -7.81 -68.82
C PHE A 946 71.77 -9.31 -68.88
N ASP A 947 72.26 -10.08 -67.91
CA ASP A 947 71.98 -11.53 -67.83
C ASP A 947 70.50 -11.80 -67.53
N ALA A 948 69.89 -11.02 -66.62
CA ALA A 948 68.47 -11.11 -66.32
C ALA A 948 67.60 -10.80 -67.56
N TYR A 949 67.98 -9.79 -68.35
CA TYR A 949 67.27 -9.43 -69.58
C TYR A 949 67.30 -10.55 -70.63
N ALA A 950 68.43 -11.27 -70.75
CA ALA A 950 68.56 -12.40 -71.66
C ALA A 950 67.66 -13.60 -71.27
N GLU A 951 67.51 -13.86 -69.97
CA GLU A 951 66.61 -14.89 -69.45
C GLU A 951 65.14 -14.54 -69.69
N GLN A 952 64.76 -13.29 -69.40
CA GLN A 952 63.38 -12.82 -69.56
C GLN A 952 62.88 -12.97 -71.01
N LYS A 953 63.76 -12.75 -71.99
CA LYS A 953 63.46 -12.98 -73.41
C LYS A 953 63.18 -14.45 -73.73
N ARG A 954 63.94 -15.39 -73.16
CA ARG A 954 63.71 -16.82 -73.34
C ARG A 954 62.40 -17.27 -72.70
N GLN A 955 62.08 -16.73 -71.53
CA GLN A 955 60.83 -17.02 -70.84
C GLN A 955 59.61 -16.52 -71.62
N LEU A 956 59.69 -15.31 -72.21
CA LEU A 956 58.62 -14.76 -73.02
C LEU A 956 58.30 -15.63 -74.26
N SER A 957 59.31 -16.18 -74.94
CA SER A 957 59.08 -17.12 -76.04
C SER A 957 58.39 -18.40 -75.59
N ARG A 958 58.77 -18.97 -74.44
CA ARG A 958 58.09 -20.17 -73.89
C ARG A 958 56.62 -19.90 -73.57
N THR A 959 56.34 -18.76 -72.93
CA THR A 959 54.94 -18.38 -72.63
C THR A 959 54.12 -18.19 -73.90
N GLN A 960 54.72 -17.74 -75.01
CA GLN A 960 54.01 -17.58 -76.27
C GLN A 960 53.55 -18.94 -76.82
N ASP A 961 54.43 -19.95 -76.79
CA ASP A 961 54.11 -21.31 -77.26
C ASP A 961 53.02 -21.98 -76.40
N GLU A 962 53.08 -21.81 -75.08
CA GLU A 962 52.07 -22.32 -74.13
C GLU A 962 50.68 -21.70 -74.37
N VAL A 963 50.62 -20.39 -74.64
CA VAL A 963 49.37 -19.69 -74.97
C VAL A 963 48.80 -20.18 -76.31
N TYR A 964 49.64 -20.52 -77.28
CA TYR A 964 49.17 -21.09 -78.54
C TYR A 964 48.56 -22.49 -78.37
N GLN A 965 49.15 -23.35 -77.53
CA GLN A 965 48.59 -24.69 -77.27
C GLN A 965 47.23 -24.61 -76.57
N THR A 966 47.13 -23.81 -75.51
CA THR A 966 45.87 -23.62 -74.77
C THR A 966 44.76 -23.03 -75.65
N ALA A 967 45.09 -22.11 -76.57
CA ALA A 967 44.12 -21.57 -77.51
C ALA A 967 43.52 -22.64 -78.45
N GLU A 968 44.29 -23.67 -78.84
CA GLU A 968 43.78 -24.77 -79.65
C GLU A 968 42.94 -25.78 -78.86
N GLU A 969 43.27 -26.01 -77.58
CA GLU A 969 42.43 -26.80 -76.68
C GLU A 969 41.05 -26.16 -76.50
N VAL A 970 41.00 -24.85 -76.23
CA VAL A 970 39.74 -24.10 -76.10
C VAL A 970 38.91 -24.16 -77.39
N LYS A 971 39.54 -24.12 -78.57
CA LYS A 971 38.80 -24.27 -79.84
C LYS A 971 38.16 -25.66 -79.98
N LYS A 972 38.82 -26.72 -79.51
CA LYS A 972 38.25 -28.07 -79.48
C LYS A 972 37.09 -28.18 -78.49
N ASP A 973 37.23 -27.58 -77.32
CA ASP A 973 36.17 -27.56 -76.30
C ASP A 973 34.92 -26.81 -76.79
N LEU A 974 35.10 -25.67 -77.49
CA LEU A 974 34.00 -24.94 -78.12
C LEU A 974 33.29 -25.73 -79.21
N GLN A 975 34.02 -26.57 -79.96
CA GLN A 975 33.40 -27.48 -80.94
C GLN A 975 32.57 -28.56 -80.24
N GLN A 976 33.10 -29.17 -79.16
CA GLN A 976 32.35 -30.17 -78.38
C GLN A 976 31.12 -29.58 -77.69
N ALA A 977 31.18 -28.35 -77.18
CA ALA A 977 30.05 -27.68 -76.55
C ALA A 977 28.91 -27.36 -77.55
N ARG A 978 29.23 -27.09 -78.82
CA ARG A 978 28.22 -26.86 -79.87
C ARG A 978 27.39 -28.10 -80.20
N ASP A 979 27.93 -29.29 -79.98
CA ASP A 979 27.27 -30.56 -80.29
C ASP A 979 26.44 -31.12 -79.10
N GLN A 980 26.35 -30.40 -77.99
CA GLN A 980 25.54 -30.78 -76.83
C GLN A 980 24.06 -30.43 -77.02
N PHE A 981 23.18 -31.42 -76.89
CA PHE A 981 21.72 -31.25 -76.92
C PHE A 981 21.08 -31.82 -75.64
N GLY A 982 20.06 -31.13 -75.11
CA GLY A 982 19.28 -31.56 -73.95
C GLY A 982 17.83 -31.88 -74.32
N TYR A 983 17.26 -32.92 -73.71
CA TYR A 983 15.85 -33.30 -73.93
C TYR A 983 14.96 -32.71 -72.82
N ILE A 984 13.88 -32.02 -73.22
CA ILE A 984 12.85 -31.48 -72.31
C ILE A 984 11.56 -32.25 -72.55
N THR A 985 10.97 -32.79 -71.48
CA THR A 985 9.73 -33.56 -71.58
C THR A 985 8.51 -32.64 -71.57
N ALA A 986 7.42 -33.02 -72.26
CA ALA A 986 6.22 -32.18 -72.36
C ALA A 986 5.48 -31.94 -71.03
N SER A 987 5.75 -32.76 -70.02
CA SER A 987 5.23 -32.63 -68.65
C SER A 987 6.13 -31.80 -67.74
N GLN A 988 7.31 -31.37 -68.20
CA GLN A 988 8.26 -30.62 -67.38
C GLN A 988 7.69 -29.23 -67.06
N ARG A 989 7.67 -28.92 -65.76
CA ARG A 989 7.13 -27.67 -65.23
C ARG A 989 8.27 -26.76 -64.80
N CYS A 990 8.05 -25.45 -64.94
CA CYS A 990 8.96 -24.47 -64.37
C CYS A 990 8.93 -24.59 -62.83
N PRO A 991 10.07 -24.71 -62.15
CA PRO A 991 10.14 -24.76 -60.69
C PRO A 991 9.57 -23.51 -59.99
N LEU A 992 9.54 -22.36 -60.68
CA LEU A 992 9.16 -21.07 -60.10
C LEU A 992 7.66 -20.78 -60.18
N CYS A 993 7.01 -21.09 -61.31
CA CYS A 993 5.57 -20.85 -61.50
C CYS A 993 4.73 -22.13 -61.53
N HIS A 994 5.36 -23.31 -61.49
CA HIS A 994 4.74 -24.63 -61.59
C HIS A 994 3.86 -24.88 -62.84
N CYS A 995 3.85 -23.97 -63.80
CA CYS A 995 3.25 -24.16 -65.12
C CYS A 995 4.16 -25.01 -66.02
N THR A 996 3.56 -25.74 -66.95
CA THR A 996 4.27 -26.54 -67.98
C THR A 996 5.07 -25.63 -68.90
N LEU A 997 6.32 -25.99 -69.17
CA LEU A 997 7.26 -25.17 -69.94
C LEU A 997 6.85 -24.98 -71.41
N LEU A 998 6.08 -25.94 -71.97
CA LEU A 998 5.68 -25.94 -73.38
C LEU A 998 4.27 -25.40 -73.66
N GLN A 999 3.46 -25.04 -72.65
CA GLN A 999 2.10 -24.50 -72.86
C GLN A 999 2.02 -22.97 -72.78
N SER A 1000 3.09 -22.30 -72.34
CA SER A 1000 3.20 -20.84 -72.32
C SER A 1000 3.97 -20.35 -73.56
N ARG A 1001 3.55 -19.22 -74.16
CA ARG A 1001 4.29 -18.59 -75.29
C ARG A 1001 5.61 -17.92 -74.86
N THR A 1002 6.11 -18.22 -73.66
CA THR A 1002 7.25 -17.53 -73.06
C THR A 1002 8.54 -18.32 -73.31
N PRO A 1003 9.63 -17.67 -73.73
CA PRO A 1003 10.94 -18.31 -73.83
C PRO A 1003 11.38 -18.88 -72.46
N TYR A 1004 12.18 -19.94 -72.48
CA TYR A 1004 12.71 -20.60 -71.29
C TYR A 1004 14.23 -20.79 -71.40
N PHE A 1005 14.93 -20.73 -70.26
CA PHE A 1005 16.35 -21.02 -70.15
C PHE A 1005 16.57 -22.47 -69.71
N VAL A 1006 17.56 -23.11 -70.33
CA VAL A 1006 18.07 -24.43 -69.95
C VAL A 1006 19.50 -24.23 -69.51
N TYR A 1007 19.79 -24.51 -68.25
CA TYR A 1007 21.15 -24.41 -67.73
C TYR A 1007 21.85 -25.77 -67.88
N PRO A 1008 22.86 -25.90 -68.76
CA PRO A 1008 23.49 -27.18 -69.06
C PRO A 1008 24.24 -27.78 -67.87
N ASN A 1009 24.80 -26.94 -66.99
CA ASN A 1009 25.61 -27.38 -65.85
C ASN A 1009 24.79 -28.06 -64.74
N CYS A 1010 23.53 -27.64 -64.54
CA CYS A 1010 22.68 -28.13 -63.45
C CYS A 1010 21.37 -28.78 -63.92
N GLY A 1011 21.07 -28.75 -65.22
CA GLY A 1011 19.86 -29.34 -65.80
C GLY A 1011 18.55 -28.61 -65.45
N HIS A 1012 18.61 -27.46 -64.79
CA HIS A 1012 17.42 -26.67 -64.43
C HIS A 1012 16.83 -25.98 -65.67
N VAL A 1013 15.50 -25.97 -65.76
CA VAL A 1013 14.77 -25.31 -66.84
C VAL A 1013 13.69 -24.39 -66.26
N VAL A 1014 13.75 -23.11 -66.61
CA VAL A 1014 12.87 -22.06 -66.06
C VAL A 1014 12.38 -21.16 -67.20
N HIS A 1015 11.17 -20.61 -67.09
CA HIS A 1015 10.76 -19.54 -68.01
C HIS A 1015 11.65 -18.31 -67.81
N GLU A 1016 12.04 -17.65 -68.89
CA GLU A 1016 12.86 -16.43 -68.86
C GLU A 1016 12.20 -15.35 -67.99
N ALA A 1017 10.89 -15.15 -68.15
CA ALA A 1017 10.13 -14.19 -67.34
C ALA A 1017 10.12 -14.55 -65.84
N CYS A 1018 10.06 -15.85 -65.50
CA CYS A 1018 10.09 -16.28 -64.10
C CYS A 1018 11.48 -16.10 -63.48
N ALA A 1019 12.54 -16.36 -64.25
CA ALA A 1019 13.92 -16.16 -63.81
C ALA A 1019 14.21 -14.68 -63.54
N VAL A 1020 13.80 -13.79 -64.45
CA VAL A 1020 13.95 -12.33 -64.28
C VAL A 1020 13.13 -11.83 -63.09
N SER A 1021 11.87 -12.25 -62.97
CA SER A 1021 11.01 -11.84 -61.86
C SER A 1021 11.56 -12.28 -60.49
N ARG A 1022 12.18 -13.46 -60.39
CA ARG A 1022 12.83 -13.91 -59.16
C ARG A 1022 14.04 -13.02 -58.81
N LEU A 1023 14.90 -12.71 -59.78
CA LEU A 1023 16.04 -11.82 -59.56
C LEU A 1023 15.61 -10.40 -59.15
N GLU A 1024 14.53 -9.88 -59.73
CA GLU A 1024 13.96 -8.58 -59.34
C GLU A 1024 13.42 -8.61 -57.91
N SER A 1025 12.75 -9.69 -57.49
CA SER A 1025 12.24 -9.82 -56.12
C SER A 1025 13.33 -9.87 -55.05
N MET A 1026 14.55 -10.27 -55.41
CA MET A 1026 15.71 -10.33 -54.51
C MET A 1026 16.50 -9.01 -54.44
N GLY A 1027 15.97 -7.92 -55.01
CA GLY A 1027 16.60 -6.59 -54.99
C GLY A 1027 17.22 -6.16 -56.33
N GLY A 1028 16.98 -6.91 -57.41
CA GLY A 1028 17.42 -6.58 -58.76
C GLY A 1028 18.94 -6.48 -58.91
N LEU A 1029 19.41 -5.82 -59.97
CA LEU A 1029 20.85 -5.71 -60.27
C LEU A 1029 21.67 -5.06 -59.13
N ALA A 1030 21.06 -4.14 -58.37
CA ALA A 1030 21.75 -3.42 -57.29
C ALA A 1030 22.16 -4.34 -56.14
N ALA A 1031 21.34 -5.32 -55.77
CA ALA A 1031 21.68 -6.29 -54.73
C ALA A 1031 22.89 -7.15 -55.12
N PHE A 1032 22.97 -7.57 -56.39
CA PHE A 1032 24.08 -8.38 -56.91
C PHE A 1032 25.37 -7.59 -57.10
N LEU A 1033 25.31 -6.27 -57.31
CA LEU A 1033 26.51 -5.43 -57.37
C LEU A 1033 27.02 -5.01 -55.99
N ALA A 1034 26.14 -5.00 -54.98
CA ALA A 1034 26.49 -4.63 -53.61
C ALA A 1034 27.13 -5.79 -52.82
N ASP A 1035 26.90 -7.04 -53.23
CA ASP A 1035 27.45 -8.22 -52.57
C ASP A 1035 28.86 -8.54 -53.10
N GLU A 1036 29.87 -8.40 -52.25
CA GLU A 1036 31.28 -8.70 -52.59
C GLU A 1036 31.55 -10.21 -52.77
N GLY A 1037 30.61 -11.09 -52.39
CA GLY A 1037 30.77 -12.54 -52.40
C GLY A 1037 30.54 -13.22 -53.76
N ILE A 1038 29.97 -12.52 -54.75
CA ILE A 1038 29.61 -13.11 -56.05
C ILE A 1038 30.85 -13.25 -56.94
N ALA A 1039 30.98 -14.40 -57.59
CA ALA A 1039 32.10 -14.64 -58.49
C ALA A 1039 32.14 -13.62 -59.66
N PRO A 1040 33.24 -12.89 -59.89
CA PRO A 1040 33.28 -11.73 -60.78
C PRO A 1040 32.98 -12.05 -62.26
N HIS A 1041 33.16 -13.31 -62.67
CA HIS A 1041 32.82 -13.74 -64.04
C HIS A 1041 31.32 -13.78 -64.33
N VAL A 1042 30.46 -13.86 -63.30
CA VAL A 1042 28.97 -13.81 -63.42
C VAL A 1042 28.45 -12.36 -63.54
N LEU A 1043 29.28 -11.37 -63.21
CA LEU A 1043 28.93 -9.95 -63.31
C LEU A 1043 29.61 -9.26 -64.50
N ASN A 1044 30.58 -9.90 -65.12
CA ASN A 1044 31.33 -9.35 -66.25
C ASN A 1044 30.43 -9.16 -67.49
N GLY A 1045 30.26 -7.90 -67.89
CA GLY A 1045 29.48 -7.51 -69.08
C GLY A 1045 27.96 -7.48 -68.89
N VAL A 1046 27.50 -7.58 -67.64
CA VAL A 1046 26.07 -7.56 -67.28
C VAL A 1046 25.59 -6.12 -67.06
N SER A 1047 24.48 -5.77 -67.69
CA SER A 1047 23.79 -4.47 -67.58
C SER A 1047 22.35 -4.58 -67.08
N ASN A 1048 21.74 -5.77 -67.17
CA ASN A 1048 20.34 -6.02 -66.80
C ASN A 1048 20.19 -7.39 -66.12
N THR A 1049 19.17 -7.54 -65.27
CA THR A 1049 18.82 -8.81 -64.58
C THR A 1049 18.60 -9.98 -65.54
N ARG A 1050 18.14 -9.70 -66.76
CA ARG A 1050 18.02 -10.70 -67.85
C ARG A 1050 19.35 -11.33 -68.24
N GLN A 1051 20.44 -10.56 -68.24
CA GLN A 1051 21.77 -11.08 -68.59
C GLN A 1051 22.35 -11.94 -67.45
N ILE A 1052 22.04 -11.61 -66.19
CA ILE A 1052 22.35 -12.48 -65.04
C ILE A 1052 21.66 -13.83 -65.19
N ALA A 1053 20.36 -13.83 -65.50
CA ALA A 1053 19.60 -15.05 -65.74
C ALA A 1053 20.08 -15.85 -66.97
N GLN A 1054 20.89 -15.28 -67.87
CA GLN A 1054 21.49 -16.01 -68.99
C GLN A 1054 22.83 -16.65 -68.60
N GLN A 1055 23.61 -15.97 -67.76
CA GLN A 1055 24.95 -16.40 -67.39
C GLN A 1055 24.94 -17.48 -66.32
N ASP A 1056 24.02 -17.39 -65.35
CA ASP A 1056 23.99 -18.32 -64.22
C ASP A 1056 22.56 -18.74 -63.80
N CYS A 1057 22.46 -19.89 -63.15
CA CYS A 1057 21.20 -20.49 -62.76
C CYS A 1057 20.59 -19.81 -61.53
N VAL A 1058 19.41 -19.20 -61.68
CA VAL A 1058 18.69 -18.50 -60.58
C VAL A 1058 18.25 -19.43 -59.44
N LEU A 1059 18.31 -20.75 -59.60
CA LEU A 1059 17.91 -21.72 -58.57
C LEU A 1059 19.06 -22.31 -57.76
N CYS A 1060 20.25 -22.41 -58.33
CA CYS A 1060 21.39 -23.10 -57.69
C CYS A 1060 22.74 -22.41 -57.90
N GLY A 1061 22.75 -21.26 -58.56
CA GLY A 1061 23.91 -20.41 -58.74
C GLY A 1061 24.02 -19.33 -57.67
N GLU A 1062 24.74 -18.26 -58.01
CA GLU A 1062 25.10 -17.17 -57.08
C GLU A 1062 23.87 -16.39 -56.56
N ALA A 1063 22.72 -16.52 -57.22
CA ALA A 1063 21.46 -15.96 -56.76
C ALA A 1063 21.03 -16.46 -55.37
N LEU A 1064 21.39 -17.69 -54.98
CA LEU A 1064 21.11 -18.21 -53.64
C LEU A 1064 21.95 -17.54 -52.56
N VAL A 1065 23.17 -17.10 -52.88
CA VAL A 1065 24.06 -16.41 -51.93
C VAL A 1065 23.43 -15.10 -51.51
N VAL A 1066 22.92 -14.35 -52.48
CA VAL A 1066 22.18 -13.09 -52.24
C VAL A 1066 20.92 -13.34 -51.41
N GLU A 1067 20.20 -14.44 -51.66
CA GLU A 1067 18.98 -14.80 -50.92
C GLU A 1067 19.25 -15.03 -49.42
N VAL A 1068 20.42 -15.55 -49.03
CA VAL A 1068 20.81 -15.71 -47.61
C VAL A 1068 20.94 -14.35 -46.90
N GLY A 1069 21.33 -13.30 -47.62
CA GLY A 1069 21.43 -11.95 -47.08
C GLY A 1069 20.09 -11.25 -46.84
N ILE A 1070 18.98 -11.80 -47.35
CA ILE A 1070 17.64 -11.19 -47.22
C ILE A 1070 17.02 -11.61 -45.86
N PRO A 1071 16.68 -10.67 -44.98
CA PRO A 1071 16.15 -10.99 -43.65
C PRO A 1071 14.80 -11.72 -43.74
N LEU A 1072 14.69 -12.86 -43.05
CA LEU A 1072 13.52 -13.75 -43.05
C LEU A 1072 12.22 -13.06 -42.59
N CYS A 1073 12.32 -12.04 -41.74
CA CYS A 1073 11.21 -11.19 -41.34
C CYS A 1073 11.70 -9.74 -41.25
N THR A 1074 10.98 -8.81 -41.85
CA THR A 1074 11.16 -7.38 -41.57
C THR A 1074 10.38 -7.04 -40.30
N ARG A 1075 11.02 -6.31 -39.38
CA ARG A 1075 10.46 -6.00 -38.06
C ARG A 1075 9.18 -5.16 -38.23
N ASP A 1076 8.04 -5.72 -37.82
CA ASP A 1076 6.76 -5.02 -37.82
C ASP A 1076 6.67 -4.14 -36.56
N ALA A 1077 6.03 -2.97 -36.67
CA ALA A 1077 5.94 -2.01 -35.56
C ALA A 1077 5.16 -2.57 -34.35
N SER A 1078 4.45 -3.68 -34.53
CA SER A 1078 3.77 -4.45 -33.49
C SER A 1078 4.70 -5.34 -32.65
N TRP A 1079 5.97 -5.46 -33.01
CA TRP A 1079 6.96 -6.34 -32.36
C TRP A 1079 7.80 -5.65 -31.27
N ASP A 1080 7.53 -4.38 -30.97
CA ASP A 1080 8.11 -3.67 -29.82
C ASP A 1080 7.08 -3.61 -28.67
N VAL A 1081 7.15 -4.60 -27.76
CA VAL A 1081 6.52 -4.60 -26.43
C VAL A 1081 7.60 -4.68 -25.37
#